data_AF-A0A423SG37-F1
#
_entry.id   AF-A0A423SG37-F1
#
_cell.length_a   1.000
_cell.length_b   1.000
_cell.length_c   1.000
_cell.angle_alpha   90.00
_cell.angle_beta   90.00
_cell.angle_gamma   90.00
#
_symmetry.space_group_name_H-M   'P 1'
#
loop_
_entity.id
_entity.type
_entity.pdbx_description
1 polymer ?
#
loop_
_entity_poly.entity_id
_entity_poly.type
_entity_poly.pdbx_seq_one_letter_code
_entity_poly.pdbx_strand_id
1 'polypeptide(L)'
;MATFQRSGVASTDTYLKYLGEIPDLEQLTFCFRLYLTQARDEIMVLSYAHPEHDDELYIGFDYRNKEMMMRCCNRKWERNVKLELELRSWTSICVALDFAGGKNEVLQDGLIKFGVEHDILDPLRVRGGGVLYIGQEQDRPGGGFTRTQSLAGSLVDFGLYDKTLSKDGMENYTKCEPMHVSTIPIISFAEMTEDFENSKVEIKRRSNNHFCSKQMPYNILFPEVRTFSQTSHFCHVLGSTLKAPENKNENTALNKQYLSHVNSCSSVWIGIQRHMTGRYWYDKASQRNITYANFGHKAAFDDSEACASFKRSQDTVSSGEWAPRSCTMEFCAVCHFHKISFLKLRGLCERTLFDHEYFLSDVRGVPVFNGVYYSIMTKHLPPENASASDFGYWQLSRLDNPSIKATFTLKYPTHYPVGLNNWTVTNDACGSREVMLRMTSCKERQFSCDDGTCIPIHQRCNKEINCLDESDEVSCDFLLFPSMYDEKSPPPRLRLSTPVNVSVYVLMLSMRAFDLTGFNFVCEIEVRFSWRDPRLMLNHLKTDSSLNIIHLTEQKPWMPKVEFFGDALTTSNVITRHRFLMAQRNTDPLPDNSEKLWEDETFEGRHNPLVLVQKLTVTTSCQFDLITFPFDTQTCKLGMVLGGLTKDYIALVPEGAGVKYIGKRKLMAYYLKEEVMTAENVVRKLQRPGHSMKFRNLSTFYVTSTYIPTFIIVVIGYIVFFFPVEDFNERIMVALTALLVEAAFFTQMSASIPQTAYLKLMDIWFVYCITSLFLVVVTVAFINWCKKSAPGCLLWVRKGASERLQVRRTALASRLNTLCRIVCPILTALFFVFYLTMAALIEIPELPIEIPSYQSFLS
;
A
#
# COMPACT_ATOMS: atom_id res chain seq x y z
N MET A 1 50.73 -5.50 14.14
CA MET A 1 49.71 -4.96 13.23
C MET A 1 50.38 -4.60 11.92
N ALA A 2 49.94 -5.21 10.83
CA ALA A 2 50.37 -4.91 9.47
C ALA A 2 49.21 -4.22 8.74
N THR A 3 49.43 -3.01 8.19
CA THR A 3 48.41 -2.25 7.45
C THR A 3 48.76 -2.20 5.97
N PHE A 4 47.89 -2.80 5.17
CA PHE A 4 47.97 -2.88 3.72
C PHE A 4 47.17 -1.73 3.09
N GLN A 5 47.69 -1.15 2.01
CA GLN A 5 47.04 -0.08 1.23
C GLN A 5 46.40 1.03 2.09
N ARG A 6 47.17 1.66 2.99
CA ARG A 6 46.65 2.68 3.93
C ARG A 6 45.89 3.83 3.26
N SER A 7 46.27 4.20 2.04
CA SER A 7 45.59 5.26 1.27
C SER A 7 44.23 4.82 0.72
N GLY A 8 43.87 3.54 0.81
CA GLY A 8 42.72 2.94 0.16
C GLY A 8 42.91 2.74 -1.35
N VAL A 9 43.98 3.26 -1.96
CA VAL A 9 44.22 3.11 -3.40
C VAL A 9 44.71 1.70 -3.68
N ALA A 10 44.02 1.00 -4.58
CA ALA A 10 44.39 -0.36 -4.99
C ALA A 10 45.78 -0.37 -5.67
N SER A 11 46.68 -1.20 -5.15
CA SER A 11 48.06 -1.31 -5.61
C SER A 11 48.52 -2.76 -5.56
N THR A 12 49.34 -3.15 -6.54
CA THR A 12 49.99 -4.46 -6.63
C THR A 12 51.27 -4.55 -5.78
N ASP A 13 51.75 -3.41 -5.27
CA ASP A 13 53.06 -3.31 -4.62
C ASP A 13 52.99 -3.48 -3.10
N THR A 14 51.80 -3.71 -2.53
CA THR A 14 51.63 -3.80 -1.07
C THR A 14 51.41 -5.25 -0.65
N TYR A 15 52.42 -5.89 -0.09
CA TYR A 15 52.36 -7.28 0.39
C TYR A 15 53.40 -7.59 1.46
N LEU A 16 53.19 -8.70 2.18
CA LEU A 16 54.21 -9.36 2.98
C LEU A 16 54.50 -10.72 2.36
N LYS A 17 55.76 -10.99 2.05
CA LYS A 17 56.21 -12.29 1.54
C LYS A 17 56.97 -13.02 2.63
N TYR A 18 56.56 -14.24 2.94
CA TYR A 18 57.24 -15.05 3.96
C TYR A 18 58.58 -15.56 3.43
N LEU A 19 59.62 -15.48 4.26
CA LEU A 19 61.00 -15.87 3.89
C LEU A 19 61.35 -17.32 4.29
N GLY A 20 60.58 -17.92 5.19
CA GLY A 20 60.78 -19.30 5.63
C GLY A 20 60.18 -20.34 4.67
N GLU A 21 60.51 -21.61 4.91
CA GLU A 21 59.94 -22.75 4.19
C GLU A 21 58.73 -23.32 4.94
N ILE A 22 57.63 -23.54 4.22
CA ILE A 22 56.44 -24.21 4.76
C ILE A 22 56.60 -25.72 4.52
N PRO A 23 56.48 -26.57 5.56
CA PRO A 23 56.53 -28.03 5.40
C PRO A 23 55.26 -28.55 4.72
N ASP A 24 55.24 -29.84 4.35
CA ASP A 24 54.00 -30.50 3.93
C ASP A 24 52.98 -30.46 5.09
N LEU A 25 51.77 -29.93 4.84
CA LEU A 25 50.71 -29.82 5.83
C LEU A 25 49.55 -30.76 5.49
N GLU A 26 49.31 -31.74 6.36
CA GLU A 26 48.10 -32.59 6.33
C GLU A 26 46.97 -31.98 7.15
N GLN A 27 47.33 -31.19 8.17
CA GLN A 27 46.42 -30.43 9.02
C GLN A 27 46.95 -29.02 9.14
N LEU A 28 46.05 -28.04 9.24
CA LEU A 28 46.43 -26.67 9.54
C LEU A 28 45.35 -25.95 10.33
N THR A 29 45.77 -24.96 11.11
CA THR A 29 44.87 -23.94 11.65
C THR A 29 45.47 -22.58 11.40
N PHE A 30 44.67 -21.61 11.00
CA PHE A 30 45.10 -20.22 11.02
C PHE A 30 44.07 -19.36 11.74
N CYS A 31 44.59 -18.44 12.55
CA CYS A 31 43.79 -17.47 13.29
C CYS A 31 44.33 -16.08 13.01
N PHE A 32 43.45 -15.13 12.72
CA PHE A 32 43.82 -13.74 12.50
C PHE A 32 42.68 -12.79 12.85
N ARG A 33 43.04 -11.52 13.05
CA ARG A 33 42.09 -10.42 13.19
C ARG A 33 42.22 -9.46 12.02
N LEU A 34 41.12 -9.25 11.33
CA LEU A 34 41.05 -8.41 10.15
C LEU A 34 40.26 -7.13 10.46
N TYR A 35 40.81 -6.00 10.02
CA TYR A 35 40.13 -4.71 9.99
C TYR A 35 40.10 -4.21 8.55
N LEU A 36 38.95 -4.33 7.90
CA LEU A 36 38.80 -3.95 6.50
C LEU A 36 38.60 -2.43 6.38
N THR A 37 39.44 -1.74 5.59
CA THR A 37 39.27 -0.29 5.37
C THR A 37 38.40 0.02 4.16
N GLN A 38 38.48 -0.80 3.12
CA GLN A 38 37.73 -0.69 1.88
C GLN A 38 37.56 -2.09 1.29
N ALA A 39 36.43 -2.34 0.63
CA ALA A 39 36.18 -3.62 -0.03
C ALA A 39 36.84 -3.65 -1.42
N ARG A 40 36.94 -4.87 -1.95
CA ARG A 40 37.43 -5.19 -3.29
C ARG A 40 36.53 -6.27 -3.88
N ASP A 41 36.64 -6.51 -5.17
CA ASP A 41 35.94 -7.62 -5.82
C ASP A 41 36.33 -8.95 -5.15
N GLU A 42 37.63 -9.14 -4.90
CA GLU A 42 38.15 -10.25 -4.11
C GLU A 42 39.16 -9.71 -3.08
N ILE A 43 38.84 -9.86 -1.80
CA ILE A 43 39.72 -9.44 -0.71
C ILE A 43 40.64 -10.60 -0.40
N MET A 44 41.90 -10.50 -0.84
CA MET A 44 42.88 -11.57 -0.65
C MET A 44 43.62 -11.43 0.70
N VAL A 45 43.45 -12.38 1.62
CA VAL A 45 44.22 -12.39 2.87
C VAL A 45 45.49 -13.20 2.72
N LEU A 46 45.40 -14.42 2.20
CA LEU A 46 46.53 -15.35 2.10
C LEU A 46 46.50 -16.10 0.77
N SER A 47 47.62 -16.06 0.06
CA SER A 47 47.84 -16.85 -1.16
C SER A 47 49.18 -17.57 -1.07
N TYR A 48 49.18 -18.89 -1.23
CA TYR A 48 50.36 -19.75 -1.27
C TYR A 48 50.37 -20.52 -2.58
N ALA A 49 51.47 -20.40 -3.31
CA ALA A 49 51.66 -21.01 -4.62
C ALA A 49 52.84 -21.98 -4.61
N HIS A 50 52.66 -23.16 -5.21
CA HIS A 50 53.73 -24.15 -5.42
C HIS A 50 54.45 -23.82 -6.74
N PRO A 51 55.74 -24.16 -6.93
CA PRO A 51 56.45 -23.82 -8.18
C PRO A 51 55.81 -24.37 -9.47
N GLU A 52 55.05 -25.45 -9.37
CA GLU A 52 54.36 -26.08 -10.51
C GLU A 52 52.98 -25.47 -10.81
N HIS A 53 52.26 -24.99 -9.78
CA HIS A 53 50.86 -24.58 -9.86
C HIS A 53 50.56 -23.45 -8.87
N ASP A 54 49.71 -22.52 -9.29
CA ASP A 54 49.03 -21.53 -8.45
C ASP A 54 47.94 -22.18 -7.57
N ASP A 55 47.47 -21.48 -6.54
CA ASP A 55 46.39 -21.93 -5.63
C ASP A 55 46.64 -23.23 -4.83
N GLU A 56 47.83 -23.40 -4.24
CA GLU A 56 48.10 -24.52 -3.33
C GLU A 56 47.41 -24.32 -1.96
N LEU A 57 47.37 -23.07 -1.46
CA LEU A 57 46.47 -22.66 -0.37
C LEU A 57 46.00 -21.22 -0.59
N TYR A 58 44.69 -21.03 -0.62
CA TYR A 58 44.05 -19.77 -0.96
C TYR A 58 42.99 -19.41 0.08
N ILE A 59 43.04 -18.19 0.62
CA ILE A 59 42.02 -17.65 1.53
C ILE A 59 41.69 -16.21 1.13
N GLY A 60 40.50 -16.05 0.58
CA GLY A 60 39.96 -14.75 0.19
C GLY A 60 38.54 -14.55 0.68
N PHE A 61 38.03 -13.34 0.50
CA PHE A 61 36.64 -13.00 0.81
C PHE A 61 35.99 -12.30 -0.39
N ASP A 62 34.78 -12.72 -0.70
CA ASP A 62 33.86 -12.04 -1.59
C ASP A 62 32.92 -11.18 -0.73
N TYR A 63 33.14 -9.86 -0.78
CA TYR A 63 32.36 -8.91 0.02
C TYR A 63 30.91 -8.78 -0.47
N ARG A 64 30.66 -8.97 -1.78
CA ARG A 64 29.34 -8.81 -2.39
C ARG A 64 28.43 -9.98 -2.02
N ASN A 65 28.94 -11.21 -2.13
CA ASN A 65 28.20 -12.42 -1.80
C ASN A 65 28.24 -12.78 -0.31
N LYS A 66 29.07 -12.08 0.48
CA LYS A 66 29.32 -12.33 1.91
C LYS A 66 29.85 -13.75 2.13
N GLU A 67 30.84 -14.14 1.34
CA GLU A 67 31.42 -15.48 1.35
C GLU A 67 32.93 -15.42 1.58
N MET A 68 33.44 -16.34 2.42
CA MET A 68 34.86 -16.64 2.55
C MET A 68 35.18 -17.79 1.60
N MET A 69 36.12 -17.55 0.68
CA MET A 69 36.58 -18.53 -0.30
C MET A 69 37.84 -19.20 0.21
N MET A 70 37.83 -20.54 0.26
CA MET A 70 38.97 -21.35 0.66
C MET A 70 39.28 -22.37 -0.44
N ARG A 71 40.53 -22.41 -0.91
CA ARG A 71 40.98 -23.40 -1.91
C ARG A 71 42.22 -24.15 -1.44
N CYS A 72 42.13 -25.47 -1.53
CA CYS A 72 43.09 -26.54 -1.36
C CYS A 72 43.78 -27.00 -2.65
N CYS A 73 45.11 -27.06 -2.66
CA CYS A 73 45.86 -28.13 -3.29
C CYS A 73 45.58 -28.23 -4.80
N ASN A 74 45.78 -27.08 -5.48
CA ASN A 74 45.46 -26.83 -6.88
C ASN A 74 43.98 -27.08 -7.20
N ARG A 75 43.11 -26.40 -6.43
CA ARG A 75 41.63 -26.41 -6.56
C ARG A 75 40.95 -27.78 -6.47
N LYS A 76 41.62 -28.79 -5.92
CA LYS A 76 41.02 -30.11 -5.67
C LYS A 76 39.97 -30.07 -4.54
N TRP A 77 40.13 -29.13 -3.61
CA TRP A 77 39.14 -28.83 -2.59
C TRP A 77 38.83 -27.34 -2.62
N GLU A 78 37.55 -26.99 -2.69
CA GLU A 78 37.07 -25.61 -2.66
C GLU A 78 35.80 -25.55 -1.80
N ARG A 79 35.75 -24.54 -0.93
CA ARG A 79 34.58 -24.26 -0.09
C ARG A 79 34.36 -22.76 0.02
N ASN A 80 33.10 -22.37 -0.18
CA ASN A 80 32.61 -21.03 0.10
C ASN A 80 31.76 -21.07 1.37
N VAL A 81 32.16 -20.30 2.38
CA VAL A 81 31.47 -20.23 3.68
C VAL A 81 30.81 -18.87 3.81
N LYS A 82 29.50 -18.83 4.09
CA LYS A 82 28.79 -17.56 4.34
C LYS A 82 29.34 -16.89 5.60
N LEU A 83 30.07 -15.79 5.39
CA LEU A 83 30.78 -15.03 6.41
C LEU A 83 30.67 -13.55 6.06
N GLU A 84 30.03 -12.77 6.93
CA GLU A 84 29.82 -11.34 6.72
C GLU A 84 30.96 -10.54 7.36
N LEU A 85 31.70 -9.78 6.55
CA LEU A 85 32.72 -8.84 7.01
C LEU A 85 32.13 -7.44 7.15
N GLU A 86 32.35 -6.81 8.29
CA GLU A 86 31.99 -5.40 8.50
C GLU A 86 33.18 -4.49 8.15
N LEU A 87 32.95 -3.46 7.33
CA LEU A 87 33.95 -2.42 7.12
C LEU A 87 34.27 -1.69 8.43
N ARG A 88 35.54 -1.28 8.59
CA ARG A 88 36.14 -0.54 9.72
C ARG A 88 35.74 -1.07 11.11
N SER A 89 35.52 -2.37 11.18
CA SER A 89 35.26 -3.15 12.38
C SER A 89 36.33 -4.23 12.50
N TRP A 90 36.69 -4.63 13.71
CA TRP A 90 37.60 -5.74 13.92
C TRP A 90 36.81 -7.04 13.91
N THR A 91 37.17 -7.94 13.00
CA THR A 91 36.60 -9.29 12.93
C THR A 91 37.70 -10.30 13.25
N SER A 92 37.42 -11.19 14.19
CA SER A 92 38.34 -12.27 14.56
C SER A 92 37.90 -13.57 13.90
N ILE A 93 38.80 -14.19 13.14
CA ILE A 93 38.52 -15.39 12.35
C ILE A 93 39.55 -16.46 12.69
N CYS A 94 39.07 -17.68 12.95
CA CYS A 94 39.90 -18.87 13.06
C CYS A 94 39.34 -19.96 12.15
N VAL A 95 40.23 -20.64 11.42
CA VAL A 95 39.87 -21.74 10.53
C VAL A 95 40.78 -22.91 10.83
N ALA A 96 40.19 -24.07 11.09
CA ALA A 96 40.88 -25.34 11.24
C ALA A 96 40.51 -26.26 10.06
N LEU A 97 41.51 -26.74 9.33
CA LEU A 97 41.37 -27.64 8.19
C LEU A 97 42.15 -28.94 8.44
N ASP A 98 41.50 -30.08 8.24
CA ASP A 98 42.09 -31.40 8.30
C ASP A 98 41.91 -32.11 6.96
N PHE A 99 42.99 -32.16 6.17
CA PHE A 99 42.96 -32.69 4.81
C PHE A 99 43.02 -34.22 4.74
N ALA A 100 43.29 -34.90 5.85
CA ALA A 100 43.38 -36.37 5.93
C ALA A 100 42.00 -37.06 6.11
N GLY A 101 40.90 -36.30 6.13
CA GLY A 101 39.52 -36.80 6.27
C GLY A 101 38.81 -36.39 7.57
N GLY A 102 39.43 -35.52 8.38
CA GLY A 102 38.89 -35.08 9.66
C GLY A 102 37.84 -33.95 9.59
N LYS A 103 37.86 -33.07 10.60
CA LYS A 103 36.84 -32.03 10.83
C LYS A 103 37.34 -30.65 10.37
N ASN A 104 36.60 -30.01 9.46
CA ASN A 104 36.87 -28.65 8.99
C ASN A 104 35.91 -27.67 9.68
N GLU A 105 36.44 -26.64 10.35
CA GLU A 105 35.66 -25.65 11.10
C GLU A 105 36.09 -24.21 10.81
N VAL A 106 35.13 -23.31 10.70
CA VAL A 106 35.34 -21.85 10.58
C VAL A 106 34.58 -21.16 11.71
N LEU A 107 35.30 -20.39 12.52
CA LEU A 107 34.76 -19.58 13.60
C LEU A 107 34.96 -18.08 13.30
N GLN A 108 33.90 -17.30 13.53
CA GLN A 108 33.92 -15.84 13.45
C GLN A 108 33.38 -15.26 14.75
N ASP A 109 34.17 -14.43 15.44
CA ASP A 109 33.79 -13.70 16.67
C ASP A 109 33.10 -14.57 17.75
N GLY A 110 33.57 -15.82 17.91
CA GLY A 110 33.06 -16.78 18.90
C GLY A 110 31.89 -17.64 18.42
N LEU A 111 31.44 -17.50 17.17
CA LEU A 111 30.36 -18.29 16.57
C LEU A 111 30.91 -19.20 15.46
N ILE A 112 30.48 -20.45 15.45
CA ILE A 112 30.78 -21.39 14.36
C ILE A 112 29.94 -21.00 13.14
N LYS A 113 30.61 -20.67 12.04
CA LYS A 113 29.96 -20.36 10.74
C LYS A 113 29.90 -21.57 9.83
N PHE A 114 30.86 -22.48 9.97
CA PHE A 114 30.93 -23.73 9.22
C PHE A 114 31.60 -24.82 10.07
N GLY A 115 31.09 -26.04 9.96
CA GLY A 115 31.63 -27.20 10.67
C GLY A 115 31.14 -28.48 10.02
N VAL A 116 32.01 -29.20 9.33
CA VAL A 116 31.68 -30.48 8.66
C VAL A 116 32.74 -31.52 9.02
N GLU A 117 32.28 -32.71 9.39
CA GLU A 117 33.12 -33.90 9.57
C GLU A 117 33.16 -34.69 8.26
N HIS A 118 34.33 -35.20 7.87
CA HIS A 118 34.54 -35.98 6.63
C HIS A 118 34.21 -35.21 5.35
N ASP A 119 34.58 -33.91 5.30
CA ASP A 119 34.32 -33.02 4.17
C ASP A 119 35.16 -33.35 2.91
N ILE A 120 36.20 -34.18 3.06
CA ILE A 120 37.19 -34.53 2.03
C ILE A 120 37.14 -36.04 1.80
N LEU A 121 36.87 -36.44 0.55
CA LEU A 121 36.67 -37.85 0.15
C LEU A 121 37.99 -38.60 -0.05
N ASP A 122 39.03 -37.92 -0.52
CA ASP A 122 40.38 -38.46 -0.73
C ASP A 122 41.38 -37.62 0.07
N PRO A 123 42.31 -38.22 0.85
CA PRO A 123 43.24 -37.46 1.67
C PRO A 123 44.11 -36.55 0.79
N LEU A 124 44.05 -35.26 1.08
CA LEU A 124 44.84 -34.22 0.42
C LEU A 124 45.94 -33.74 1.38
N ARG A 125 46.92 -33.03 0.83
CA ARG A 125 47.95 -32.33 1.62
C ARG A 125 48.38 -31.08 0.88
N VAL A 126 48.66 -30.02 1.62
CA VAL A 126 49.31 -28.81 1.09
C VAL A 126 50.79 -29.14 0.95
N ARG A 127 51.33 -29.05 -0.26
CA ARG A 127 52.74 -29.33 -0.55
C ARG A 127 53.64 -28.20 -0.05
N GLY A 128 54.72 -28.55 0.63
CA GLY A 128 55.78 -27.64 1.05
C GLY A 128 56.63 -27.13 -0.12
N GLY A 129 57.51 -26.17 0.16
CA GLY A 129 58.47 -25.64 -0.83
C GLY A 129 57.93 -24.59 -1.81
N GLY A 130 56.74 -24.04 -1.54
CA GLY A 130 56.14 -22.93 -2.28
C GLY A 130 56.46 -21.55 -1.69
N VAL A 131 55.77 -20.52 -2.21
CA VAL A 131 55.94 -19.13 -1.77
C VAL A 131 54.62 -18.55 -1.25
N LEU A 132 54.66 -17.99 -0.04
CA LEU A 132 53.50 -17.41 0.65
C LEU A 132 53.50 -15.89 0.58
N TYR A 133 52.40 -15.33 0.10
CA TYR A 133 52.10 -13.90 0.11
C TYR A 133 50.87 -13.61 0.96
N ILE A 134 50.95 -12.55 1.77
CA ILE A 134 49.84 -11.99 2.53
C ILE A 134 49.46 -10.65 1.91
N GLY A 135 48.18 -10.50 1.60
CA GLY A 135 47.58 -9.27 1.09
C GLY A 135 47.52 -9.11 -0.44
N GLN A 136 48.00 -10.09 -1.22
CA GLN A 136 47.92 -10.14 -2.68
C GLN A 136 47.68 -11.57 -3.15
N GLU A 137 46.97 -11.70 -4.28
CA GLU A 137 46.66 -12.96 -4.95
C GLU A 137 47.81 -13.35 -5.92
N GLN A 138 48.12 -14.64 -6.06
CA GLN A 138 49.18 -15.13 -6.94
C GLN A 138 48.61 -15.93 -8.13
N ASP A 139 48.25 -15.26 -9.23
CA ASP A 139 47.97 -15.92 -10.52
C ASP A 139 49.18 -16.69 -11.10
N ARG A 140 50.39 -16.48 -10.56
CA ARG A 140 51.59 -17.29 -10.82
C ARG A 140 52.51 -17.27 -9.60
N PRO A 141 53.35 -18.30 -9.38
CA PRO A 141 54.25 -18.33 -8.24
C PRO A 141 55.13 -17.06 -8.17
N GLY A 142 54.95 -16.26 -7.11
CA GLY A 142 55.68 -15.01 -6.89
C GLY A 142 55.22 -13.79 -7.69
N GLY A 143 54.07 -13.82 -8.38
CA GLY A 143 53.58 -12.66 -9.12
C GLY A 143 52.19 -12.85 -9.73
N GLY A 144 51.86 -12.03 -10.74
CA GLY A 144 50.51 -12.05 -11.34
C GLY A 144 49.52 -11.12 -10.64
N PHE A 145 49.99 -10.33 -9.68
CA PHE A 145 49.18 -9.42 -8.87
C PHE A 145 48.24 -8.52 -9.69
N THR A 146 46.95 -8.60 -9.38
CA THR A 146 45.92 -7.73 -9.91
C THR A 146 45.40 -6.79 -8.82
N ARG A 147 45.14 -5.51 -9.16
CA ARG A 147 44.70 -4.50 -8.20
C ARG A 147 43.37 -4.85 -7.52
N THR A 148 42.47 -5.55 -8.22
CA THR A 148 41.16 -5.95 -7.71
C THR A 148 41.21 -7.11 -6.73
N GLN A 149 42.32 -7.86 -6.68
CA GLN A 149 42.52 -9.05 -5.83
C GLN A 149 43.56 -8.77 -4.73
N SER A 150 43.34 -7.71 -3.96
CA SER A 150 44.31 -7.22 -2.97
C SER A 150 43.64 -6.87 -1.63
N LEU A 151 44.42 -6.85 -0.55
CA LEU A 151 43.93 -6.49 0.77
C LEU A 151 44.02 -4.98 1.02
N ALA A 152 42.88 -4.35 1.28
CA ALA A 152 42.79 -2.98 1.77
C ALA A 152 42.32 -2.97 3.23
N GLY A 153 43.26 -3.11 4.16
CA GLY A 153 42.93 -3.24 5.57
C GLY A 153 44.14 -3.46 6.47
N SER A 154 43.89 -3.78 7.72
CA SER A 154 44.92 -4.13 8.70
C SER A 154 44.72 -5.55 9.23
N LEU A 155 45.81 -6.30 9.33
CA LEU A 155 45.86 -7.65 9.87
C LEU A 155 46.67 -7.65 11.18
N VAL A 156 46.15 -8.33 12.19
CA VAL A 156 46.77 -8.42 13.51
C VAL A 156 46.69 -9.85 14.01
N ASP A 157 47.68 -10.24 14.82
CA ASP A 157 47.68 -11.50 15.56
C ASP A 157 47.50 -12.72 14.65
N PHE A 158 48.07 -12.66 13.44
CA PHE A 158 48.05 -13.76 12.48
C PHE A 158 48.98 -14.87 12.98
N GLY A 159 48.43 -16.07 13.09
CA GLY A 159 49.16 -17.29 13.44
C GLY A 159 48.74 -18.44 12.55
N LEU A 160 49.71 -19.15 11.96
CA LEU A 160 49.51 -20.40 11.21
C LEU A 160 50.10 -21.56 12.01
N TYR A 161 49.35 -22.64 12.19
CA TYR A 161 49.70 -23.83 12.96
C TYR A 161 49.65 -25.07 12.04
N ASP A 162 50.51 -26.05 12.31
CA ASP A 162 50.64 -27.33 11.60
C ASP A 162 49.62 -28.39 12.03
N LYS A 163 48.69 -28.03 12.92
CA LYS A 163 47.69 -28.92 13.51
C LYS A 163 46.35 -28.22 13.65
N THR A 164 45.26 -29.00 13.72
CA THR A 164 43.93 -28.47 14.07
C THR A 164 43.87 -28.11 15.56
N LEU A 165 43.59 -26.85 15.87
CA LEU A 165 43.39 -26.41 17.26
C LEU A 165 42.04 -26.89 17.81
N SER A 166 41.98 -27.12 19.12
CA SER A 166 40.73 -27.45 19.80
C SER A 166 39.71 -26.31 19.64
N LYS A 167 38.43 -26.67 19.51
CA LYS A 167 37.32 -25.72 19.43
C LYS A 167 37.33 -24.64 20.52
N ASP A 168 37.53 -25.04 21.78
CA ASP A 168 37.58 -24.10 22.92
C ASP A 168 38.74 -23.09 22.78
N GLY A 169 39.89 -23.55 22.27
CA GLY A 169 41.02 -22.68 21.95
C GLY A 169 40.69 -21.63 20.89
N MET A 170 40.02 -22.03 19.80
CA MET A 170 39.59 -21.13 18.74
C MET A 170 38.48 -20.15 19.20
N GLU A 171 37.55 -20.62 20.03
CA GLU A 171 36.53 -19.77 20.64
C GLU A 171 37.16 -18.72 21.57
N ASN A 172 38.13 -19.10 22.40
CA ASN A 172 38.82 -18.18 23.30
C ASN A 172 39.58 -17.11 22.51
N TYR A 173 40.30 -17.49 21.44
CA TYR A 173 40.97 -16.53 20.56
C TYR A 173 40.00 -15.50 19.98
N THR A 174 38.88 -15.98 19.42
CA THR A 174 37.88 -15.14 18.76
C THR A 174 37.07 -14.27 19.74
N LYS A 175 36.95 -14.69 21.01
CA LYS A 175 36.38 -13.91 22.12
C LYS A 175 37.37 -12.97 22.81
N CYS A 176 38.62 -12.92 22.37
CA CYS A 176 39.71 -12.17 23.00
C CYS A 176 40.06 -12.62 24.44
N GLU A 177 39.84 -13.89 24.74
CA GLU A 177 40.27 -14.53 25.97
C GLU A 177 41.68 -15.14 25.78
N PRO A 178 42.48 -15.28 26.85
CA PRO A 178 43.80 -15.89 26.77
C PRO A 178 43.70 -17.32 26.22
N MET A 179 44.38 -17.56 25.11
CA MET A 179 44.45 -18.87 24.46
C MET A 179 45.44 -19.74 25.23
N HIS A 180 44.98 -20.81 25.88
CA HIS A 180 45.85 -21.84 26.45
C HIS A 180 46.20 -22.87 25.38
N VAL A 181 47.15 -22.54 24.51
CA VAL A 181 47.60 -23.42 23.42
C VAL A 181 49.00 -23.96 23.75
N SER A 182 49.19 -25.28 23.67
CA SER A 182 50.46 -25.97 23.90
C SER A 182 51.34 -26.06 22.65
N THR A 183 50.84 -25.66 21.48
CA THR A 183 51.49 -25.70 20.17
C THR A 183 51.99 -24.31 19.75
N ILE A 184 53.20 -24.27 19.21
CA ILE A 184 53.85 -23.04 18.70
C ILE A 184 53.42 -22.87 17.22
N PRO A 185 53.00 -21.68 16.78
CA PRO A 185 52.68 -21.44 15.37
C PRO A 185 53.93 -21.49 14.49
N ILE A 186 53.80 -22.02 13.27
CA ILE A 186 54.82 -22.02 12.21
C ILE A 186 55.12 -20.58 11.78
N ILE A 187 54.06 -19.78 11.63
CA ILE A 187 54.15 -18.38 11.21
C ILE A 187 53.41 -17.54 12.24
N SER A 188 54.07 -16.52 12.76
CA SER A 188 53.50 -15.62 13.76
C SER A 188 53.81 -14.16 13.45
N PHE A 189 52.87 -13.27 13.75
CA PHE A 189 53.10 -11.83 13.68
C PHE A 189 53.91 -11.28 14.88
N ALA A 190 54.46 -12.14 15.74
CA ALA A 190 55.38 -11.74 16.80
C ALA A 190 56.70 -11.16 16.24
N GLU A 191 57.28 -11.77 15.19
CA GLU A 191 58.59 -11.45 14.63
C GLU A 191 58.50 -11.00 13.15
N MET A 192 57.47 -10.21 12.81
CA MET A 192 57.18 -9.76 11.42
C MET A 192 58.36 -9.13 10.65
N THR A 193 59.33 -8.52 11.33
CA THR A 193 60.47 -7.85 10.68
C THR A 193 61.59 -8.79 10.25
N GLU A 194 61.62 -10.01 10.79
CA GLU A 194 62.61 -11.04 10.47
C GLU A 194 62.02 -12.09 9.52
N ASP A 195 60.76 -12.47 9.76
CA ASP A 195 60.09 -13.56 9.02
C ASP A 195 59.57 -13.15 7.62
N PHE A 196 59.39 -11.86 7.35
CA PHE A 196 58.75 -11.36 6.14
C PHE A 196 59.56 -10.28 5.41
N GLU A 197 59.61 -10.41 4.08
CA GLU A 197 59.96 -9.31 3.19
C GLU A 197 58.76 -8.36 3.10
N ASN A 198 58.97 -7.11 3.55
CA ASN A 198 57.95 -6.08 3.58
C ASN A 198 58.01 -5.18 2.34
N SER A 199 56.98 -5.22 1.50
CA SER A 199 56.78 -4.25 0.43
C SER A 199 55.66 -3.27 0.76
N LYS A 200 56.02 -2.03 1.14
CA LYS A 200 55.11 -0.89 1.37
C LYS A 200 53.97 -1.15 2.40
N VAL A 201 54.13 -2.10 3.32
CA VAL A 201 53.18 -2.38 4.41
C VAL A 201 53.61 -1.63 5.67
N GLU A 202 52.68 -0.91 6.32
CA GLU A 202 52.97 -0.19 7.56
C GLU A 202 52.85 -1.14 8.76
N ILE A 203 53.96 -1.37 9.46
CA ILE A 203 54.00 -2.26 10.63
C ILE A 203 54.02 -1.43 11.91
N LYS A 204 53.07 -1.68 12.82
CA LYS A 204 52.97 -1.04 14.14
C LYS A 204 52.81 -2.07 15.26
N ARG A 205 53.50 -1.86 16.39
CA ARG A 205 53.24 -2.56 17.65
C ARG A 205 52.16 -1.83 18.45
N ARG A 206 51.17 -2.58 18.94
CA ARG A 206 49.99 -2.09 19.66
C ARG A 206 49.55 -3.15 20.67
N SER A 207 48.93 -2.73 21.77
CA SER A 207 48.42 -3.64 22.82
C SER A 207 47.13 -4.35 22.40
N ASN A 208 46.93 -5.58 22.89
CA ASN A 208 45.85 -6.47 22.49
C ASN A 208 44.44 -5.93 22.81
N ASN A 209 44.29 -5.19 23.92
CA ASN A 209 42.99 -4.65 24.38
C ASN A 209 42.31 -3.70 23.38
N HIS A 210 43.06 -3.13 22.42
CA HIS A 210 42.50 -2.21 21.43
C HIS A 210 41.73 -2.93 20.31
N PHE A 211 42.02 -4.21 20.06
CA PHE A 211 41.50 -4.95 18.90
C PHE A 211 40.23 -5.74 19.20
N CYS A 212 39.84 -5.79 20.48
CA CYS A 212 38.75 -6.62 20.98
C CYS A 212 37.42 -5.88 21.14
N SER A 213 37.41 -4.56 20.93
CA SER A 213 36.14 -3.81 20.89
C SER A 213 35.54 -3.90 19.49
N LYS A 214 34.33 -4.45 19.37
CA LYS A 214 33.62 -4.63 18.09
C LYS A 214 33.25 -3.33 17.38
N GLN A 215 33.18 -2.18 18.06
CA GLN A 215 32.80 -0.91 17.44
C GLN A 215 33.73 0.21 17.89
N MET A 216 34.41 0.85 16.93
CA MET A 216 35.19 2.05 17.18
C MET A 216 34.40 3.26 16.68
N PRO A 217 33.74 4.02 17.57
CA PRO A 217 33.11 5.25 17.17
C PRO A 217 34.18 6.24 16.71
N TYR A 218 33.83 7.08 15.75
CA TYR A 218 34.74 8.08 15.20
C TYR A 218 34.05 9.43 15.07
N ASN A 219 34.86 10.49 15.08
CA ASN A 219 34.39 11.86 14.96
C ASN A 219 34.90 12.44 13.64
N ILE A 220 34.06 13.20 12.95
CA ILE A 220 34.46 13.98 11.78
C ILE A 220 34.24 15.46 12.09
N LEU A 221 35.28 16.25 11.81
CA LEU A 221 35.24 17.71 11.88
C LEU A 221 34.87 18.24 10.50
N PHE A 222 33.85 19.10 10.45
CA PHE A 222 33.46 19.84 9.26
C PHE A 222 33.92 21.29 9.41
N PRO A 223 34.77 21.80 8.50
CA PRO A 223 35.41 23.10 8.65
C PRO A 223 34.48 24.28 8.37
N GLU A 224 33.34 24.08 7.71
CA GLU A 224 32.41 25.17 7.41
C GLU A 224 31.56 25.53 8.63
N VAL A 225 31.56 26.82 8.97
CA VAL A 225 30.84 27.34 10.13
C VAL A 225 29.32 27.28 9.93
N ARG A 226 28.59 26.91 10.99
CA ARG A 226 27.13 26.76 11.01
C ARG A 226 26.59 27.18 12.38
N THR A 227 25.31 27.53 12.45
CA THR A 227 24.63 27.71 13.74
C THR A 227 24.48 26.39 14.49
N PHE A 228 24.20 26.43 15.80
CA PHE A 228 24.03 25.21 16.59
C PHE A 228 22.87 24.33 16.07
N SER A 229 21.74 24.96 15.72
CA SER A 229 20.57 24.25 15.19
C SER A 229 20.87 23.59 13.84
N GLN A 230 21.47 24.33 12.91
CA GLN A 230 21.89 23.81 11.60
C GLN A 230 22.92 22.69 11.75
N THR A 231 23.85 22.81 12.70
CA THR A 231 24.86 21.78 12.98
C THR A 231 24.21 20.49 13.49
N SER A 232 23.29 20.62 14.46
CA SER A 232 22.58 19.47 15.01
C SER A 232 21.76 18.75 13.95
N HIS A 233 21.08 19.49 13.08
CA HIS A 233 20.31 18.96 11.96
C HIS A 233 21.24 18.28 10.93
N PHE A 234 22.31 18.95 10.51
CA PHE A 234 23.27 18.41 9.55
C PHE A 234 23.93 17.09 10.02
N CYS A 235 24.37 17.01 11.28
CA CYS A 235 24.89 15.74 11.81
C CYS A 235 23.81 14.65 11.77
N HIS A 236 22.56 14.98 12.08
CA HIS A 236 21.45 14.03 12.03
C HIS A 236 21.18 13.51 10.62
N VAL A 237 21.20 14.38 9.62
CA VAL A 237 21.07 14.05 8.19
C VAL A 237 22.17 13.08 7.71
N LEU A 238 23.37 13.15 8.29
CA LEU A 238 24.46 12.20 8.03
C LEU A 238 24.31 10.85 8.77
N GLY A 239 23.27 10.68 9.58
CA GLY A 239 23.08 9.51 10.44
C GLY A 239 23.99 9.55 11.69
N SER A 240 24.35 10.74 12.15
CA SER A 240 25.27 10.99 13.27
C SER A 240 24.68 11.97 14.29
N THR A 241 25.40 12.20 15.39
CA THR A 241 24.99 13.15 16.43
C THR A 241 26.09 14.16 16.69
N LEU A 242 25.77 15.31 17.26
CA LEU A 242 26.81 16.25 17.72
C LEU A 242 27.62 15.60 18.85
N LYS A 243 28.96 15.71 18.82
CA LYS A 243 29.78 15.10 19.88
C LYS A 243 29.54 15.80 21.23
N ALA A 244 29.03 15.06 22.20
CA ALA A 244 29.09 15.40 23.62
C ALA A 244 30.16 14.53 24.30
N PRO A 245 31.20 15.10 24.94
CA PRO A 245 32.18 14.31 25.68
C PRO A 245 31.60 13.86 27.02
N GLU A 246 31.58 12.55 27.27
CA GLU A 246 31.00 11.98 28.51
C GLU A 246 32.00 11.88 29.66
N ASN A 247 33.30 11.78 29.32
CA ASN A 247 34.38 11.55 30.28
C ASN A 247 35.61 12.42 29.95
N LYS A 248 36.49 12.61 30.93
CA LYS A 248 37.77 13.34 30.76
C LYS A 248 38.62 12.81 29.59
N ASN A 249 38.70 11.49 29.43
CA ASN A 249 39.48 10.86 28.35
C ASN A 249 38.95 11.24 26.96
N GLU A 250 37.62 11.26 26.78
CA GLU A 250 37.01 11.69 25.52
C GLU A 250 37.21 13.17 25.26
N ASN A 251 37.15 14.00 26.30
CA ASN A 251 37.40 15.43 26.19
C ASN A 251 38.84 15.72 25.74
N THR A 252 39.82 15.02 26.32
CA THR A 252 41.22 15.09 25.89
C THR A 252 41.41 14.55 24.47
N ALA A 253 40.71 13.48 24.08
CA ALA A 253 40.75 12.95 22.73
C ALA A 253 40.20 13.96 21.69
N LEU A 254 39.07 14.60 22.01
CA LEU A 254 38.48 15.66 21.20
C LEU A 254 39.42 16.86 21.09
N ASN A 255 40.07 17.26 22.18
CA ASN A 255 41.08 18.31 22.17
C ASN A 255 42.24 18.00 21.22
N LYS A 256 42.75 16.75 21.25
CA LYS A 256 43.84 16.32 20.35
C LYS A 256 43.43 16.34 18.88
N GLN A 257 42.20 15.93 18.57
CA GLN A 257 41.65 15.98 17.22
C GLN A 257 41.37 17.41 16.75
N TYR A 258 40.93 18.29 17.65
CA TYR A 258 40.79 19.71 17.35
C TYR A 258 42.17 20.34 17.07
N LEU A 259 43.20 19.99 17.85
CA LEU A 259 44.57 20.50 17.70
C LEU A 259 45.17 20.24 16.31
N SER A 260 44.86 19.11 15.68
CA SER A 260 45.32 18.84 14.30
C SER A 260 44.66 19.74 13.25
N HIS A 261 43.61 20.47 13.61
CA HIS A 261 42.77 21.26 12.70
C HIS A 261 42.56 22.72 13.14
N VAL A 262 43.37 23.21 14.09
CA VAL A 262 43.25 24.57 14.67
C VAL A 262 43.33 25.68 13.62
N ASN A 263 44.07 25.45 12.54
CA ASN A 263 44.20 26.45 11.46
C ASN A 263 42.89 26.63 10.67
N SER A 264 41.96 25.69 10.75
CA SER A 264 40.69 25.72 10.00
C SER A 264 39.50 26.21 10.83
N CYS A 265 39.54 26.07 12.16
CA CYS A 265 38.41 26.36 13.05
C CYS A 265 38.85 27.08 14.33
N SER A 266 38.16 28.18 14.69
CA SER A 266 38.43 28.96 15.90
C SER A 266 37.75 28.39 17.16
N SER A 267 36.60 27.76 17.00
CA SER A 267 35.85 27.02 18.03
C SER A 267 34.92 26.02 17.32
N VAL A 268 34.44 25.04 18.07
CA VAL A 268 33.60 23.94 17.54
C VAL A 268 32.35 23.76 18.39
N TRP A 269 31.21 23.45 17.77
CA TRP A 269 30.01 23.06 18.49
C TRP A 269 30.13 21.66 19.11
N ILE A 270 29.73 21.54 20.37
CA ILE A 270 29.55 20.26 21.08
C ILE A 270 28.07 20.06 21.39
N GLY A 271 27.62 18.81 21.49
CA GLY A 271 26.20 18.42 21.61
C GLY A 271 25.51 18.77 22.92
N ILE A 272 25.93 19.82 23.62
CA ILE A 272 25.47 20.15 24.98
C ILE A 272 24.65 21.43 24.94
N GLN A 273 23.40 21.36 25.43
CA GLN A 273 22.44 22.47 25.47
C GLN A 273 21.95 22.70 26.91
N ARG A 274 21.67 23.96 27.26
CA ARG A 274 21.12 24.36 28.56
C ARG A 274 19.60 24.35 28.50
N HIS A 275 18.94 23.74 29.48
CA HIS A 275 17.50 23.84 29.65
C HIS A 275 17.15 25.17 30.34
N MET A 276 16.44 26.06 29.64
CA MET A 276 16.22 27.45 30.08
C MET A 276 15.49 27.56 31.43
N THR A 277 14.46 26.75 31.66
CA THR A 277 13.68 26.79 32.91
C THR A 277 14.28 25.97 34.03
N GLY A 278 15.04 24.91 33.70
CA GLY A 278 15.58 23.96 34.67
C GLY A 278 17.01 24.24 35.13
N ARG A 279 17.71 25.19 34.49
CA ARG A 279 19.12 25.56 34.77
C ARG A 279 20.10 24.38 34.83
N TYR A 280 19.84 23.30 34.07
CA TYR A 280 20.76 22.18 33.91
C TYR A 280 21.20 22.06 32.46
N TRP A 281 22.34 21.42 32.26
CA TRP A 281 22.88 21.09 30.95
C TRP A 281 22.57 19.64 30.62
N TYR A 282 22.18 19.39 29.37
CA TYR A 282 21.84 18.08 28.87
C TYR A 282 22.44 17.88 27.49
N ASP A 283 22.68 16.61 27.15
CA ASP A 283 23.07 16.24 25.80
C ASP A 283 21.85 16.29 24.88
N LYS A 284 21.96 17.07 23.80
CA LYS A 284 20.89 17.28 22.83
C LYS A 284 20.49 15.98 22.13
N ALA A 285 21.42 15.06 21.92
CA ALA A 285 21.14 13.81 21.23
C ALA A 285 20.42 12.80 22.15
N SER A 286 20.96 12.52 23.33
CA SER A 286 20.38 11.55 24.26
C SER A 286 19.23 12.09 25.12
N GLN A 287 19.03 13.41 25.18
CA GLN A 287 18.10 14.09 26.08
C GLN A 287 18.36 13.76 27.57
N ARG A 288 19.59 13.36 27.92
CA ARG A 288 20.01 13.04 29.29
C ARG A 288 20.86 14.16 29.87
N ASN A 289 20.77 14.34 31.18
CA ASN A 289 21.63 15.28 31.90
C ASN A 289 23.10 14.85 31.79
N ILE A 290 23.99 15.81 31.60
CA ILE A 290 25.43 15.53 31.51
C ILE A 290 25.98 15.11 32.87
N THR A 291 26.87 14.11 32.89
CA THR A 291 27.56 13.62 34.08
C THR A 291 28.93 14.26 34.27
N TYR A 292 29.53 14.73 33.17
CA TYR A 292 30.84 15.38 33.12
C TYR A 292 30.70 16.77 32.51
N ALA A 293 31.38 17.75 33.11
CA ALA A 293 31.43 19.12 32.60
C ALA A 293 32.85 19.69 32.74
N ASN A 294 33.30 20.41 31.71
CA ASN A 294 34.60 21.09 31.72
C ASN A 294 34.51 22.54 31.24
N PHE A 295 33.54 23.29 31.78
CA PHE A 295 33.39 24.72 31.51
C PHE A 295 34.60 25.48 32.08
N GLY A 296 35.24 26.32 31.25
CA GLY A 296 36.44 27.06 31.64
C GLY A 296 36.21 28.03 32.83
N HIS A 297 37.29 28.36 33.54
CA HIS A 297 37.29 28.95 34.89
C HIS A 297 36.67 30.37 35.04
N LYS A 298 36.09 30.96 33.99
CA LYS A 298 35.55 32.33 33.95
C LYS A 298 34.23 32.50 33.15
N ALA A 299 33.41 31.46 33.02
CA ALA A 299 32.11 31.60 32.35
C ALA A 299 31.08 32.24 33.30
N ALA A 300 30.96 33.56 33.29
CA ALA A 300 29.77 34.22 33.82
C ALA A 300 28.60 33.86 32.88
N PHE A 301 27.61 33.12 33.39
CA PHE A 301 26.50 32.63 32.57
C PHE A 301 25.50 33.74 32.31
N ASP A 302 25.40 34.20 31.07
CA ASP A 302 24.28 35.03 30.62
C ASP A 302 23.08 34.15 30.25
N ASP A 303 21.85 34.63 30.46
CA ASP A 303 20.63 33.86 30.20
C ASP A 303 20.37 33.65 28.69
N SER A 304 21.08 34.39 27.82
CA SER A 304 21.09 34.21 26.38
C SER A 304 21.97 33.05 25.88
N GLU A 305 22.87 32.52 26.72
CA GLU A 305 23.87 31.52 26.34
C GLU A 305 23.40 30.08 26.62
N ALA A 306 22.59 29.53 25.70
CA ALA A 306 21.99 28.22 25.87
C ALA A 306 22.77 27.04 25.21
N CYS A 307 23.86 27.29 24.48
CA CYS A 307 24.61 26.26 23.76
C CYS A 307 26.09 26.24 24.16
N ALA A 308 26.74 25.07 24.13
CA ALA A 308 28.15 24.95 24.50
C ALA A 308 29.08 24.80 23.28
N SER A 309 30.19 25.54 23.30
CA SER A 309 31.27 25.44 22.32
C SER A 309 32.54 24.88 22.97
N PHE A 310 33.37 24.21 22.17
CA PHE A 310 34.68 23.71 22.55
C PHE A 310 35.77 24.63 22.00
N LYS A 311 36.68 25.03 22.88
CA LYS A 311 37.83 25.87 22.55
C LYS A 311 39.12 25.33 23.20
N ARG A 312 40.25 25.77 22.67
CA ARG A 312 41.56 25.49 23.28
C ARG A 312 41.68 26.20 24.64
N SER A 313 42.10 25.46 25.67
CA SER A 313 42.48 26.02 26.98
C SER A 313 43.81 26.78 26.85
N GLN A 314 43.89 27.98 27.44
CA GLN A 314 45.13 28.76 27.51
C GLN A 314 46.07 28.25 28.61
N ASP A 315 45.52 27.63 29.68
CA ASP A 315 46.26 27.22 30.88
C ASP A 315 46.63 25.73 30.90
N THR A 316 45.84 24.85 30.26
CA THR A 316 46.10 23.40 30.20
C THR A 316 45.97 22.88 28.78
N VAL A 317 47.09 22.84 28.04
CA VAL A 317 47.16 22.36 26.65
C VAL A 317 46.59 20.95 26.49
N SER A 318 46.57 20.14 27.56
CA SER A 318 46.10 18.76 27.57
C SER A 318 44.59 18.57 27.74
N SER A 319 43.83 19.49 28.36
CA SER A 319 42.43 19.20 28.74
C SER A 319 41.34 19.74 27.82
N GLY A 320 41.52 20.86 27.10
CA GLY A 320 40.46 21.48 26.28
C GLY A 320 39.26 22.00 27.08
N GLU A 321 38.77 23.21 26.79
CA GLU A 321 37.75 23.89 27.62
C GLU A 321 36.41 24.07 26.90
N TRP A 322 35.31 24.03 27.65
CA TRP A 322 33.99 24.36 27.15
C TRP A 322 33.63 25.80 27.50
N ALA A 323 32.93 26.49 26.60
CA ALA A 323 32.44 27.84 26.80
C ALA A 323 30.96 27.93 26.40
N PRO A 324 30.08 28.47 27.27
CA PRO A 324 28.72 28.78 26.89
C PRO A 324 28.71 29.88 25.83
N ARG A 325 27.79 29.78 24.86
CA ARG A 325 27.65 30.68 23.71
C ARG A 325 26.17 30.80 23.33
N SER A 326 25.84 31.89 22.64
CA SER A 326 24.55 32.00 21.95
C SER A 326 24.47 30.95 20.84
N CYS A 327 23.34 30.24 20.77
CA CYS A 327 23.08 29.23 19.74
C CYS A 327 23.01 29.79 18.31
N THR A 328 22.91 31.12 18.15
CA THR A 328 22.90 31.82 16.86
C THR A 328 24.29 32.13 16.30
N MET A 329 25.36 31.93 17.08
CA MET A 329 26.73 32.07 16.58
C MET A 329 27.08 30.96 15.58
N GLU A 330 28.11 31.18 14.76
CA GLU A 330 28.56 30.23 13.76
C GLU A 330 29.93 29.65 14.13
N PHE A 331 29.99 28.33 14.31
CA PHE A 331 31.21 27.60 14.61
C PHE A 331 31.27 26.32 13.77
N CYS A 332 32.45 25.68 13.73
CA CYS A 332 32.63 24.40 13.05
C CYS A 332 31.82 23.28 13.73
N ALA A 333 31.51 22.24 12.96
CA ALA A 333 30.73 21.11 13.44
C ALA A 333 31.61 19.89 13.70
N VAL A 334 31.43 19.22 14.85
CA VAL A 334 31.97 17.87 15.07
C VAL A 334 30.82 16.89 15.24
N CYS A 335 30.69 16.03 14.24
CA CYS A 335 29.72 14.95 14.28
C CYS A 335 30.36 13.65 14.75
N HIS A 336 29.67 12.97 15.64
CA HIS A 336 30.03 11.70 16.26
C HIS A 336 29.24 10.56 15.62
N PHE A 337 29.96 9.58 15.10
CA PHE A 337 29.41 8.38 14.49
C PHE A 337 29.63 7.21 15.44
N HIS A 338 28.55 6.69 16.04
CA HIS A 338 28.62 5.51 16.91
C HIS A 338 29.03 4.24 16.16
N LYS A 339 28.63 4.17 14.88
CA LYS A 339 28.99 3.15 13.90
C LYS A 339 29.13 3.80 12.53
N ILE A 340 29.66 3.09 11.55
CA ILE A 340 29.70 3.59 10.17
C ILE A 340 28.28 3.84 9.69
N SER A 341 28.05 5.05 9.22
CA SER A 341 26.84 5.45 8.53
C SER A 341 27.10 5.32 7.03
N PHE A 342 26.40 4.39 6.38
CA PHE A 342 26.43 4.25 4.92
C PHE A 342 25.37 5.15 4.32
N LEU A 343 25.79 6.01 3.40
CA LEU A 343 24.93 6.84 2.57
C LEU A 343 24.74 6.14 1.22
N LYS A 344 23.48 5.98 0.81
CA LYS A 344 23.10 5.39 -0.47
C LYS A 344 23.00 6.47 -1.53
N LEU A 345 23.63 6.24 -2.68
CA LEU A 345 23.54 7.07 -3.87
C LEU A 345 22.50 6.47 -4.84
N ARG A 346 21.49 7.26 -5.19
CA ARG A 346 20.36 6.88 -6.04
C ARG A 346 20.28 7.74 -7.30
N GLY A 347 19.68 7.19 -8.35
CA GLY A 347 19.42 7.89 -9.62
C GLY A 347 20.36 7.51 -10.78
N LEU A 348 21.37 6.67 -10.53
CA LEU A 348 22.22 6.08 -11.57
C LEU A 348 21.63 4.74 -12.05
N CYS A 349 21.92 4.35 -13.29
CA CYS A 349 21.46 3.06 -13.84
C CYS A 349 22.20 1.88 -13.20
N GLU A 350 21.64 0.67 -13.23
CA GLU A 350 22.22 -0.55 -12.64
C GLU A 350 23.63 -0.87 -13.14
N ARG A 351 23.96 -0.47 -14.38
CA ARG A 351 25.29 -0.71 -14.97
C ARG A 351 26.33 0.33 -14.59
N THR A 352 25.99 1.30 -13.74
CA THR A 352 26.93 2.36 -13.35
C THR A 352 28.21 1.76 -12.77
N LEU A 353 29.33 2.39 -13.09
CA LEU A 353 30.62 2.02 -12.54
C LEU A 353 30.84 2.73 -11.20
N PHE A 354 29.97 3.63 -10.73
CA PHE A 354 30.13 4.20 -9.39
C PHE A 354 29.60 3.27 -8.31
N ASP A 355 30.14 3.41 -7.09
CA ASP A 355 29.64 2.67 -5.94
C ASP A 355 28.25 3.23 -5.58
N HIS A 356 27.37 2.36 -5.06
CA HIS A 356 26.04 2.78 -4.58
C HIS A 356 26.04 3.17 -3.10
N GLU A 357 27.06 2.76 -2.34
CA GLU A 357 27.16 3.01 -0.90
C GLU A 357 28.46 3.74 -0.59
N TYR A 358 28.34 4.81 0.18
CA TYR A 358 29.44 5.67 0.60
C TYR A 358 29.46 5.81 2.11
N PHE A 359 30.63 6.01 2.70
CA PHE A 359 30.78 6.35 4.10
C PHE A 359 31.71 7.54 4.25
N LEU A 360 31.49 8.34 5.29
CA LEU A 360 32.36 9.47 5.55
C LEU A 360 33.66 9.06 6.23
N SER A 361 34.74 9.66 5.77
CA SER A 361 36.06 9.59 6.37
C SER A 361 36.71 10.98 6.36
N ASP A 362 37.90 11.07 6.97
CA ASP A 362 38.69 12.29 7.01
C ASP A 362 40.09 12.03 6.44
N VAL A 363 40.50 12.83 5.47
CA VAL A 363 41.86 12.84 4.91
C VAL A 363 42.50 14.20 5.19
N ARG A 364 43.37 14.26 6.21
CA ARG A 364 44.11 15.48 6.61
C ARG A 364 43.20 16.66 7.01
N GLY A 365 42.05 16.39 7.62
CA GLY A 365 41.11 17.40 8.11
C GLY A 365 40.02 17.80 7.14
N VAL A 366 39.94 17.13 6.00
CA VAL A 366 38.93 17.38 4.98
C VAL A 366 38.01 16.17 4.93
N PRO A 367 36.69 16.35 5.09
CA PRO A 367 35.73 15.27 4.98
C PRO A 367 35.68 14.76 3.54
N VAL A 368 35.75 13.44 3.38
CA VAL A 368 35.72 12.73 2.09
C VAL A 368 34.72 11.60 2.18
N PHE A 369 33.90 11.44 1.13
CA PHE A 369 32.99 10.29 1.02
C PHE A 369 33.71 9.18 0.27
N ASN A 370 34.02 8.09 0.95
CA ASN A 370 34.62 6.92 0.33
C ASN A 370 33.51 5.95 -0.03
N GLY A 371 33.48 5.51 -1.27
CA GLY A 371 32.69 4.39 -1.70
C GLY A 371 33.23 3.08 -1.10
N VAL A 372 32.34 2.10 -0.97
CA VAL A 372 32.67 0.77 -0.45
C VAL A 372 33.81 0.10 -1.23
N TYR A 373 33.90 0.30 -2.55
CA TYR A 373 34.86 -0.38 -3.43
C TYR A 373 35.92 0.56 -4.00
N TYR A 374 35.58 1.33 -5.05
CA TYR A 374 36.55 2.09 -5.84
C TYR A 374 36.16 3.55 -6.06
N SER A 375 35.05 4.01 -5.51
CA SER A 375 34.59 5.39 -5.71
C SER A 375 35.03 6.32 -4.58
N ILE A 376 35.29 7.59 -4.88
CA ILE A 376 35.63 8.60 -3.89
C ILE A 376 35.04 9.95 -4.28
N MET A 377 34.48 10.69 -3.32
CA MET A 377 34.03 12.06 -3.52
C MET A 377 34.89 13.03 -2.73
N THR A 378 35.54 13.94 -3.44
CA THR A 378 36.40 14.98 -2.86
C THR A 378 35.87 16.37 -3.15
N LYS A 379 36.00 17.27 -2.16
CA LYS A 379 35.65 18.69 -2.30
C LYS A 379 36.83 19.43 -2.92
N HIS A 380 36.57 20.17 -3.99
CA HIS A 380 37.53 21.06 -4.64
C HIS A 380 37.11 22.51 -4.40
N LEU A 381 38.00 23.27 -3.76
CA LEU A 381 37.82 24.69 -3.54
C LEU A 381 38.08 25.46 -4.85
N PRO A 382 37.41 26.61 -5.04
CA PRO A 382 37.61 27.44 -6.22
C PRO A 382 39.06 27.97 -6.26
N PRO A 383 39.64 28.18 -7.45
CA PRO A 383 40.96 28.80 -7.58
C PRO A 383 40.96 30.23 -7.03
N GLU A 384 42.12 30.72 -6.57
CA GLU A 384 42.25 32.03 -5.91
C GLU A 384 41.74 33.22 -6.77
N ASN A 385 41.68 33.06 -8.09
CA ASN A 385 41.21 34.08 -9.05
C ASN A 385 39.72 33.94 -9.41
N ALA A 386 38.96 33.08 -8.72
CA ALA A 386 37.56 32.83 -9.04
C ALA A 386 36.63 33.98 -8.62
N SER A 387 35.47 34.07 -9.28
CA SER A 387 34.42 35.02 -8.92
C SER A 387 33.90 34.76 -7.51
N ALA A 388 33.45 35.79 -6.80
CA ALA A 388 32.88 35.68 -5.44
C ALA A 388 31.63 34.76 -5.34
N SER A 389 31.02 34.40 -6.47
CA SER A 389 29.90 33.46 -6.57
C SER A 389 30.30 32.00 -6.82
N ASP A 390 31.59 31.71 -7.05
CA ASP A 390 32.10 30.35 -7.23
C ASP A 390 32.55 29.80 -5.87
N PHE A 391 31.82 28.81 -5.37
CA PHE A 391 32.12 28.13 -4.10
C PHE A 391 32.87 26.81 -4.30
N GLY A 392 33.23 26.47 -5.55
CA GLY A 392 33.90 25.22 -5.93
C GLY A 392 32.91 24.11 -6.32
N TYR A 393 33.41 22.87 -6.33
CA TYR A 393 32.63 21.69 -6.72
C TYR A 393 33.03 20.45 -5.93
N TRP A 394 32.10 19.49 -5.79
CA TRP A 394 32.45 18.12 -5.45
C TRP A 394 32.72 17.33 -6.71
N GLN A 395 33.74 16.48 -6.65
CA GLN A 395 34.06 15.54 -7.71
C GLN A 395 33.93 14.13 -7.17
N LEU A 396 33.01 13.36 -7.74
CA LEU A 396 32.97 11.90 -7.62
C LEU A 396 33.89 11.33 -8.71
N SER A 397 34.85 10.51 -8.33
CA SER A 397 35.76 9.85 -9.27
C SER A 397 36.03 8.42 -8.84
N ARG A 398 36.35 7.56 -9.80
CA ARG A 398 36.88 6.22 -9.51
C ARG A 398 38.38 6.26 -9.24
N LEU A 399 38.83 5.44 -8.30
CA LEU A 399 40.23 5.32 -7.86
C LEU A 399 41.10 4.54 -8.85
N ASP A 400 40.52 3.59 -9.58
CA ASP A 400 41.20 2.74 -10.56
C ASP A 400 41.27 3.40 -11.95
N ASN A 401 40.19 4.08 -12.36
CA ASN A 401 40.09 4.80 -13.63
C ASN A 401 39.56 6.24 -13.44
N PRO A 402 40.46 7.23 -13.30
CA PRO A 402 40.07 8.62 -13.03
C PRO A 402 39.42 9.34 -14.22
N SER A 403 39.37 8.73 -15.41
CA SER A 403 38.64 9.28 -16.55
C SER A 403 37.12 9.23 -16.36
N ILE A 404 36.64 8.39 -15.44
CA ILE A 404 35.23 8.26 -15.05
C ILE A 404 35.00 9.16 -13.84
N LYS A 405 34.25 10.24 -14.04
CA LYS A 405 33.99 11.23 -12.98
C LYS A 405 32.62 11.88 -13.13
N ALA A 406 32.08 12.34 -12.02
CA ALA A 406 30.90 13.18 -11.97
C ALA A 406 31.17 14.43 -11.12
N THR A 407 30.64 15.57 -11.55
CA THR A 407 30.87 16.87 -10.88
C THR A 407 29.57 17.51 -10.42
N PHE A 408 29.62 18.10 -9.22
CA PHE A 408 28.51 18.80 -8.57
C PHE A 408 28.98 20.17 -8.09
N THR A 409 28.40 21.24 -8.63
CA THR A 409 28.76 22.63 -8.31
C THR A 409 28.08 23.10 -7.02
N LEU A 410 28.84 23.73 -6.12
CA LEU A 410 28.29 24.23 -4.86
C LEU A 410 27.46 25.50 -5.07
N LYS A 411 26.26 25.55 -4.45
CA LYS A 411 25.41 26.76 -4.42
C LYS A 411 25.77 27.70 -3.27
N TYR A 412 26.34 27.16 -2.19
CA TYR A 412 26.77 27.87 -0.99
C TYR A 412 27.90 27.08 -0.30
N PRO A 413 28.72 27.69 0.58
CA PRO A 413 29.93 27.05 1.13
C PRO A 413 29.67 25.75 1.92
N THR A 414 28.53 25.68 2.61
CA THR A 414 28.08 24.53 3.42
C THR A 414 27.33 23.46 2.61
N HIS A 415 27.31 23.54 1.27
CA HIS A 415 26.60 22.60 0.40
C HIS A 415 27.39 21.28 0.27
N TYR A 416 26.85 20.24 0.89
CA TYR A 416 27.39 18.87 0.82
C TYR A 416 26.55 18.05 -0.17
N PRO A 417 27.11 16.95 -0.73
CA PRO A 417 26.44 16.14 -1.74
C PRO A 417 25.29 15.29 -1.19
N VAL A 418 24.68 15.68 -0.07
CA VAL A 418 23.58 14.98 0.62
C VAL A 418 22.24 15.56 0.17
N GLY A 419 21.18 14.76 0.15
CA GLY A 419 19.89 15.14 -0.41
C GLY A 419 19.91 15.13 -1.94
N LEU A 420 19.00 15.89 -2.54
CA LEU A 420 18.79 15.92 -3.98
C LEU A 420 19.65 16.97 -4.68
N ASN A 421 20.52 16.54 -5.60
CA ASN A 421 21.48 17.42 -6.25
C ASN A 421 21.63 17.13 -7.74
N ASN A 422 21.94 18.15 -8.55
CA ASN A 422 22.20 17.99 -9.98
C ASN A 422 23.69 17.70 -10.23
N TRP A 423 23.98 16.61 -10.93
CA TRP A 423 25.32 16.12 -11.23
C TRP A 423 25.55 16.06 -12.73
N THR A 424 26.78 16.35 -13.13
CA THR A 424 27.26 16.18 -14.51
C THR A 424 28.14 14.94 -14.56
N VAL A 425 27.63 13.85 -15.15
CA VAL A 425 28.35 12.56 -15.23
C VAL A 425 29.11 12.46 -16.54
N THR A 426 30.36 12.00 -16.50
CA THR A 426 31.22 11.83 -17.67
C THR A 426 31.84 10.43 -17.72
N ASN A 427 31.79 9.80 -18.91
CA ASN A 427 32.39 8.50 -19.21
C ASN A 427 31.90 7.33 -18.34
N ASP A 428 30.72 7.44 -17.73
CA ASP A 428 30.08 6.31 -17.05
C ASP A 428 29.35 5.39 -18.06
N ALA A 429 29.12 4.13 -17.68
CA ALA A 429 28.40 3.15 -18.49
C ALA A 429 26.94 3.57 -18.79
N CYS A 430 26.35 4.42 -17.94
CA CYS A 430 25.03 5.02 -18.16
C CYS A 430 25.03 6.16 -19.21
N GLY A 431 26.19 6.51 -19.77
CA GLY A 431 26.40 7.62 -20.70
C GLY A 431 26.73 8.95 -20.01
N SER A 432 27.23 9.92 -20.79
CA SER A 432 27.52 11.28 -20.31
C SER A 432 26.26 12.15 -20.38
N ARG A 433 25.76 12.60 -19.22
CA ARG A 433 24.52 13.38 -19.11
C ARG A 433 24.45 14.16 -17.80
N GLU A 434 23.58 15.17 -17.78
CA GLU A 434 23.12 15.82 -16.55
C GLU A 434 22.03 14.93 -15.90
N VAL A 435 22.22 14.60 -14.62
CA VAL A 435 21.34 13.72 -13.85
C VAL A 435 21.12 14.27 -12.45
N MET A 436 19.91 14.13 -11.94
CA MET A 436 19.66 14.33 -10.52
C MET A 436 20.06 13.07 -9.76
N LEU A 437 20.92 13.23 -8.75
CA LEU A 437 21.30 12.14 -7.85
C LEU A 437 20.89 12.50 -6.43
N ARG A 438 20.45 11.49 -5.70
CA ARG A 438 20.05 11.60 -4.30
C ARG A 438 21.00 10.80 -3.44
N MET A 439 21.57 11.44 -2.43
CA MET A 439 22.43 10.79 -1.45
C MET A 439 21.76 10.83 -0.08
N THR A 440 21.57 9.69 0.56
CA THR A 440 20.77 9.61 1.78
C THR A 440 21.34 8.64 2.80
N SER A 441 21.26 8.97 4.09
CA SER A 441 21.58 8.07 5.20
C SER A 441 20.35 7.28 5.69
N CYS A 442 19.19 7.47 5.06
CA CYS A 442 17.94 6.88 5.50
C CYS A 442 17.96 5.36 5.37
N LYS A 443 17.34 4.70 6.35
CA LYS A 443 17.24 3.24 6.41
C LYS A 443 16.18 2.72 5.45
N GLU A 444 16.12 1.39 5.30
CA GLU A 444 15.01 0.76 4.58
C GLU A 444 13.66 1.19 5.17
N ARG A 445 12.66 1.43 4.29
CA ARG A 445 11.33 1.96 4.64
C ARG A 445 11.33 3.34 5.30
N GLN A 446 12.33 4.16 4.96
CA GLN A 446 12.32 5.60 5.22
C GLN A 446 12.39 6.36 3.90
N PHE A 447 11.75 7.51 3.86
CA PHE A 447 11.84 8.47 2.78
C PHE A 447 12.84 9.56 3.15
N SER A 448 13.64 10.00 2.18
CA SER A 448 14.51 11.15 2.36
C SER A 448 13.91 12.40 1.74
N CYS A 449 13.74 13.43 2.55
CA CYS A 449 13.38 14.78 2.10
C CYS A 449 14.50 15.34 1.19
N ASP A 450 14.28 16.46 0.50
CA ASP A 450 15.31 17.03 -0.39
C ASP A 450 16.47 17.63 0.41
N ASP A 451 16.21 18.09 1.64
CA ASP A 451 17.21 18.51 2.62
C ASP A 451 18.04 17.35 3.25
N GLY A 452 17.68 16.10 2.94
CA GLY A 452 18.33 14.88 3.45
C GLY A 452 17.77 14.36 4.79
N THR A 453 16.73 14.99 5.35
CA THR A 453 16.04 14.50 6.55
C THR A 453 15.31 13.19 6.27
N CYS A 454 15.34 12.26 7.22
CA CYS A 454 14.69 10.96 7.09
C CYS A 454 13.35 10.92 7.82
N ILE A 455 12.28 10.64 7.10
CA ILE A 455 10.96 10.36 7.68
C ILE A 455 10.54 8.91 7.40
N PRO A 456 9.70 8.28 8.22
CA PRO A 456 9.09 6.99 7.89
C PRO A 456 8.35 7.01 6.55
N ILE A 457 8.51 5.97 5.73
CA ILE A 457 7.94 5.93 4.36
C ILE A 457 6.41 6.06 4.31
N HIS A 458 5.71 5.64 5.37
CA HIS A 458 4.27 5.75 5.46
C HIS A 458 3.78 7.19 5.60
N GLN A 459 4.65 8.12 5.98
CA GLN A 459 4.36 9.56 6.07
C GLN A 459 4.41 10.25 4.71
N ARG A 460 5.14 9.72 3.73
CA ARG A 460 5.19 10.30 2.39
C ARG A 460 3.82 10.25 1.70
N CYS A 461 3.31 11.34 1.14
CA CYS A 461 2.01 11.39 0.46
C CYS A 461 0.84 10.98 1.36
N ASN A 462 0.84 11.42 2.62
CA ASN A 462 -0.25 11.20 3.59
C ASN A 462 -1.12 12.45 3.78
N LYS A 463 -0.85 13.56 3.08
CA LYS A 463 -1.50 14.89 3.19
C LYS A 463 -1.10 15.69 4.44
N GLU A 464 -0.03 15.31 5.12
CA GLU A 464 0.54 16.03 6.26
C GLU A 464 1.99 16.40 5.94
N ILE A 465 2.36 17.67 6.08
CA ILE A 465 3.73 18.11 5.84
C ILE A 465 4.60 17.63 7.02
N ASN A 466 5.51 16.69 6.76
CA ASN A 466 6.48 16.17 7.71
C ASN A 466 7.91 16.58 7.37
N CYS A 467 8.23 16.81 6.09
CA CYS A 467 9.50 17.41 5.70
C CYS A 467 9.46 18.94 5.86
N LEU A 468 10.59 19.56 6.24
CA LEU A 468 10.70 21.03 6.35
C LEU A 468 10.60 21.75 5.00
N ASP A 469 10.95 21.04 3.93
CA ASP A 469 10.89 21.49 2.53
C ASP A 469 9.59 21.06 1.81
N GLU A 470 8.66 20.42 2.52
CA GLU A 470 7.39 19.91 1.99
C GLU A 470 7.55 18.82 0.90
N SER A 471 8.77 18.31 0.70
CA SER A 471 9.08 17.35 -0.39
C SER A 471 8.39 15.99 -0.23
N ASP A 472 7.84 15.68 0.94
CA ASP A 472 7.07 14.46 1.20
C ASP A 472 5.68 14.46 0.56
N GLU A 473 5.13 15.63 0.25
CA GLU A 473 3.81 15.79 -0.37
C GLU A 473 3.88 16.22 -1.85
N VAL A 474 5.08 16.22 -2.42
CA VAL A 474 5.33 16.55 -3.83
C VAL A 474 5.50 15.26 -4.65
N SER A 475 4.99 15.27 -5.89
CA SER A 475 5.11 14.15 -6.85
C SER A 475 4.45 12.83 -6.37
N CYS A 476 3.29 12.94 -5.71
CA CYS A 476 2.49 11.83 -5.17
C CYS A 476 1.59 11.14 -6.21
N ASP A 477 2.17 10.81 -7.38
CA ASP A 477 1.43 10.09 -8.42
C ASP A 477 1.26 8.61 -8.04
N PHE A 478 0.04 8.23 -7.65
CA PHE A 478 -0.31 6.87 -7.29
C PHE A 478 -0.25 5.88 -8.46
N LEU A 479 -0.32 6.35 -9.72
CA LEU A 479 -0.35 5.52 -10.93
C LEU A 479 0.90 5.75 -11.78
N LEU A 480 1.64 4.67 -12.04
CA LEU A 480 2.70 4.63 -13.03
C LEU A 480 2.23 3.86 -14.26
N PHE A 481 2.18 4.56 -15.40
CA PHE A 481 1.82 3.99 -16.70
C PHE A 481 3.07 3.55 -17.47
N PRO A 482 3.05 2.38 -18.13
CA PRO A 482 4.09 2.05 -19.11
C PRO A 482 3.98 2.97 -20.33
N SER A 483 5.09 3.21 -21.02
CA SER A 483 5.17 4.12 -22.17
C SER A 483 4.19 3.81 -23.31
N MET A 484 3.77 2.56 -23.44
CA MET A 484 2.84 2.07 -24.46
C MET A 484 1.45 1.71 -23.89
N TYR A 485 1.03 2.34 -22.78
CA TYR A 485 -0.27 2.06 -22.18
C TYR A 485 -1.42 2.58 -23.07
N ASP A 486 -2.32 1.68 -23.46
CA ASP A 486 -3.58 2.04 -24.12
C ASP A 486 -4.74 2.03 -23.13
N GLU A 487 -5.31 3.21 -22.92
CA GLU A 487 -6.46 3.47 -22.04
C GLU A 487 -7.76 2.83 -22.54
N LYS A 488 -7.88 2.64 -23.85
CA LYS A 488 -9.10 2.07 -24.47
C LYS A 488 -9.12 0.55 -24.36
N SER A 489 -7.94 -0.06 -24.27
CA SER A 489 -7.79 -1.50 -24.17
C SER A 489 -7.99 -2.00 -22.74
N PRO A 490 -8.86 -3.01 -22.53
CA PRO A 490 -9.04 -3.61 -21.22
C PRO A 490 -7.78 -4.33 -20.73
N PRO A 491 -7.69 -4.62 -19.41
CA PRO A 491 -6.62 -5.41 -18.86
C PRO A 491 -6.44 -6.75 -19.61
N PRO A 492 -5.19 -7.18 -19.85
CA PRO A 492 -4.94 -8.42 -20.56
C PRO A 492 -5.37 -9.63 -19.71
N ARG A 493 -5.85 -10.68 -20.38
CA ARG A 493 -6.16 -11.96 -19.73
C ARG A 493 -4.87 -12.65 -19.30
N LEU A 494 -4.80 -13.09 -18.04
CA LEU A 494 -3.67 -13.88 -17.53
C LEU A 494 -3.60 -15.28 -18.17
N ARG A 495 -4.77 -15.86 -18.52
CA ARG A 495 -4.90 -17.12 -19.25
C ARG A 495 -5.98 -16.97 -20.30
N LEU A 496 -5.76 -17.53 -21.50
CA LEU A 496 -6.71 -17.47 -22.62
C LEU A 496 -8.09 -18.06 -22.30
N SER A 497 -8.18 -19.01 -21.35
CA SER A 497 -9.41 -19.68 -20.96
C SER A 497 -10.25 -18.94 -19.90
N THR A 498 -9.71 -17.89 -19.26
CA THR A 498 -10.38 -17.19 -18.16
C THR A 498 -10.65 -15.72 -18.51
N PRO A 499 -11.90 -15.24 -18.41
CA PRO A 499 -12.19 -13.82 -18.59
C PRO A 499 -11.62 -13.00 -17.43
N VAL A 500 -11.41 -11.70 -17.65
CA VAL A 500 -11.08 -10.77 -16.58
C VAL A 500 -12.33 -10.53 -15.74
N ASN A 501 -12.27 -10.84 -14.45
CA ASN A 501 -13.38 -10.60 -13.54
C ASN A 501 -13.34 -9.16 -13.04
N VAL A 502 -14.43 -8.43 -13.27
CA VAL A 502 -14.69 -7.14 -12.65
C VAL A 502 -15.73 -7.37 -11.58
N SER A 503 -15.37 -7.21 -10.31
CA SER A 503 -16.33 -7.35 -9.22
C SER A 503 -17.23 -6.12 -9.17
N VAL A 504 -18.51 -6.37 -8.92
CA VAL A 504 -19.55 -5.33 -8.85
C VAL A 504 -20.26 -5.43 -7.52
N TYR A 505 -20.42 -4.27 -6.89
CA TYR A 505 -21.25 -4.11 -5.71
C TYR A 505 -22.16 -2.90 -5.88
N VAL A 506 -23.47 -3.11 -5.75
CA VAL A 506 -24.48 -2.05 -5.88
C VAL A 506 -25.06 -1.71 -4.51
N LEU A 507 -24.93 -0.46 -4.12
CA LEU A 507 -25.53 0.08 -2.92
C LEU A 507 -26.71 0.96 -3.31
N MET A 508 -27.92 0.54 -2.95
CA MET A 508 -29.10 1.36 -3.18
C MET A 508 -29.28 2.35 -2.04
N LEU A 509 -29.18 3.64 -2.38
CA LEU A 509 -29.24 4.73 -1.42
C LEU A 509 -30.69 5.10 -1.12
N SER A 510 -31.47 5.37 -2.18
CA SER A 510 -32.85 5.81 -2.05
C SER A 510 -33.69 5.53 -3.30
N MET A 511 -35.01 5.45 -3.12
CA MET A 511 -35.99 5.47 -4.21
C MET A 511 -36.63 6.86 -4.24
N ARG A 512 -36.53 7.56 -5.38
CA ARG A 512 -37.03 8.94 -5.53
C ARG A 512 -38.48 8.98 -5.98
N ALA A 513 -38.81 8.23 -7.01
CA ALA A 513 -40.13 8.25 -7.63
C ALA A 513 -40.48 6.88 -8.20
N PHE A 514 -41.78 6.56 -8.18
CA PHE A 514 -42.34 5.35 -8.73
C PHE A 514 -43.58 5.73 -9.54
N ASP A 515 -43.49 5.69 -10.85
CA ASP A 515 -44.52 6.15 -11.78
C ASP A 515 -45.18 4.96 -12.47
N LEU A 516 -46.42 4.67 -12.05
CA LEU A 516 -47.25 3.63 -12.63
C LEU A 516 -47.70 3.96 -14.05
N THR A 517 -47.91 5.23 -14.37
CA THR A 517 -48.45 5.65 -15.68
C THR A 517 -47.37 5.63 -16.76
N GLY A 518 -46.17 6.06 -16.41
CA GLY A 518 -44.99 6.04 -17.28
C GLY A 518 -44.19 4.74 -17.26
N PHE A 519 -44.66 3.69 -16.57
CA PHE A 519 -43.99 2.40 -16.43
C PHE A 519 -42.52 2.50 -16.02
N ASN A 520 -42.19 3.41 -15.10
CA ASN A 520 -40.81 3.68 -14.72
C ASN A 520 -40.64 3.94 -13.23
N PHE A 521 -39.41 3.77 -12.75
CA PHE A 521 -39.01 4.20 -11.42
C PHE A 521 -37.66 4.90 -11.46
N VAL A 522 -37.44 5.77 -10.48
CA VAL A 522 -36.23 6.56 -10.31
C VAL A 522 -35.56 6.18 -9.01
N CYS A 523 -34.31 5.73 -9.07
CA CYS A 523 -33.53 5.35 -7.90
C CYS A 523 -32.16 6.05 -7.87
N GLU A 524 -31.61 6.17 -6.67
CA GLU A 524 -30.23 6.59 -6.45
C GLU A 524 -29.40 5.40 -5.99
N ILE A 525 -28.33 5.12 -6.72
CA ILE A 525 -27.45 3.99 -6.46
C ILE A 525 -25.99 4.45 -6.41
N GLU A 526 -25.19 3.80 -5.57
CA GLU A 526 -23.74 3.85 -5.61
C GLU A 526 -23.24 2.50 -6.12
N VAL A 527 -22.59 2.49 -7.28
CA VAL A 527 -22.01 1.29 -7.87
C VAL A 527 -20.51 1.31 -7.68
N ARG A 528 -19.96 0.20 -7.20
CA ARG A 528 -18.53 -0.01 -7.03
C ARG A 528 -18.08 -1.09 -8.00
N PHE A 529 -17.11 -0.75 -8.85
CA PHE A 529 -16.44 -1.69 -9.72
C PHE A 529 -15.03 -1.92 -9.21
N SER A 530 -14.60 -3.16 -9.05
CA SER A 530 -13.24 -3.48 -8.66
C SER A 530 -12.59 -4.44 -9.66
N TRP A 531 -11.40 -4.08 -10.14
CA TRP A 531 -10.64 -4.87 -11.12
C TRP A 531 -9.14 -4.74 -10.88
N ARG A 532 -8.38 -5.67 -11.44
CA ARG A 532 -6.91 -5.71 -11.36
C ARG A 532 -6.33 -5.47 -12.75
N ASP A 533 -5.35 -4.60 -12.87
CA ASP A 533 -4.64 -4.35 -14.15
C ASP A 533 -3.15 -4.67 -13.97
N PRO A 534 -2.65 -5.78 -14.55
CA PRO A 534 -1.25 -6.17 -14.41
C PRO A 534 -0.28 -5.24 -15.16
N ARG A 535 -0.77 -4.34 -16.02
CA ARG A 535 0.05 -3.39 -16.76
C ARG A 535 0.44 -2.16 -15.93
N LEU A 536 -0.28 -1.91 -14.83
CA LEU A 536 -0.12 -0.72 -14.00
C LEU A 536 0.74 -1.04 -12.78
N MET A 537 1.57 -0.08 -12.41
CA MET A 537 2.27 -0.09 -11.12
C MET A 537 1.68 1.03 -10.26
N LEU A 538 1.48 0.74 -8.98
CA LEU A 538 0.85 1.64 -8.02
C LEU A 538 1.89 2.10 -7.01
N ASN A 539 1.97 3.40 -6.73
CA ASN A 539 2.89 3.95 -5.74
C ASN A 539 2.16 4.36 -4.46
N HIS A 540 2.89 4.39 -3.34
CA HIS A 540 2.49 5.03 -2.07
C HIS A 540 1.17 4.52 -1.45
N LEU A 541 0.76 3.28 -1.74
CA LEU A 541 -0.50 2.74 -1.23
C LEU A 541 -0.48 2.65 0.30
N LYS A 542 -1.39 3.39 0.92
CA LYS A 542 -1.64 3.39 2.36
C LYS A 542 -2.53 2.23 2.76
N THR A 543 -2.44 1.84 4.03
CA THR A 543 -3.33 0.84 4.63
C THR A 543 -4.77 1.32 4.63
N ASP A 544 -4.99 2.62 4.83
CA ASP A 544 -6.32 3.22 4.67
C ASP A 544 -6.60 3.56 3.21
N SER A 545 -7.58 2.86 2.63
CA SER A 545 -8.07 3.10 1.26
C SER A 545 -8.62 4.51 1.03
N SER A 546 -9.04 5.22 2.08
CA SER A 546 -9.58 6.59 1.97
C SER A 546 -8.52 7.63 1.55
N LEU A 547 -7.25 7.33 1.82
CA LEU A 547 -6.10 8.16 1.43
C LEU A 547 -5.59 7.81 0.03
N ASN A 548 -5.95 6.64 -0.51
CA ASN A 548 -5.52 6.14 -1.82
C ASN A 548 -6.45 6.60 -2.96
N ILE A 549 -6.92 7.85 -2.91
CA ILE A 549 -7.78 8.42 -3.95
C ILE A 549 -6.91 8.89 -5.11
N ILE A 550 -7.23 8.38 -6.29
CA ILE A 550 -6.49 8.69 -7.52
C ILE A 550 -7.19 9.86 -8.22
N HIS A 551 -6.50 10.99 -8.30
CA HIS A 551 -6.92 12.12 -9.11
C HIS A 551 -6.56 11.86 -10.57
N LEU A 552 -7.57 11.81 -11.44
CA LEU A 552 -7.37 11.53 -12.86
C LEU A 552 -6.77 12.77 -13.55
N THR A 553 -5.50 12.67 -13.95
CA THR A 553 -4.77 13.64 -14.76
C THR A 553 -5.02 13.40 -16.27
N GLU A 554 -4.11 13.84 -17.15
CA GLU A 554 -4.23 13.69 -18.61
C GLU A 554 -4.30 12.23 -19.04
N GLN A 555 -3.44 11.36 -18.48
CA GLN A 555 -3.41 9.92 -18.75
C GLN A 555 -4.24 9.15 -17.71
N LYS A 556 -5.14 8.26 -18.16
CA LYS A 556 -6.12 7.59 -17.30
C LYS A 556 -6.07 6.07 -17.47
N PRO A 557 -6.28 5.30 -16.38
CA PRO A 557 -6.37 3.85 -16.50
C PRO A 557 -7.65 3.46 -17.24
N TRP A 558 -7.65 2.25 -17.82
CA TRP A 558 -8.87 1.66 -18.36
C TRP A 558 -9.95 1.61 -17.28
N MET A 559 -11.16 2.05 -17.63
CA MET A 559 -12.30 2.04 -16.72
C MET A 559 -13.48 1.32 -17.38
N PRO A 560 -14.22 0.47 -16.64
CA PRO A 560 -15.37 -0.23 -17.18
C PRO A 560 -16.45 0.76 -17.60
N LYS A 561 -16.91 0.65 -18.85
CA LYS A 561 -18.07 1.39 -19.37
C LYS A 561 -19.29 0.49 -19.26
N VAL A 562 -20.24 0.88 -18.42
CA VAL A 562 -21.41 0.05 -18.11
C VAL A 562 -22.68 0.77 -18.55
N GLU A 563 -23.53 0.04 -19.26
CA GLU A 563 -24.88 0.44 -19.66
C GLU A 563 -25.89 -0.25 -18.74
N PHE A 564 -26.91 0.49 -18.32
CA PHE A 564 -27.96 0.00 -17.44
C PHE A 564 -29.25 -0.24 -18.25
N PHE A 565 -29.97 -1.29 -17.89
CA PHE A 565 -31.20 -1.70 -18.58
C PHE A 565 -32.32 -1.97 -17.59
N GLY A 566 -33.56 -1.66 -17.97
CA GLY A 566 -34.76 -2.00 -17.22
C GLY A 566 -35.37 -3.33 -17.64
N ASP A 567 -36.63 -3.52 -17.25
CA ASP A 567 -37.45 -4.60 -17.80
C ASP A 567 -37.60 -4.46 -19.32
N ALA A 568 -37.81 -5.59 -20.00
CA ALA A 568 -37.83 -5.68 -21.47
C ALA A 568 -36.56 -5.16 -22.19
N LEU A 569 -35.43 -5.05 -21.47
CA LEU A 569 -34.13 -4.61 -22.01
C LEU A 569 -34.13 -3.19 -22.58
N THR A 570 -35.00 -2.32 -22.06
CA THR A 570 -34.97 -0.90 -22.38
C THR A 570 -33.74 -0.25 -21.78
N THR A 571 -33.14 0.71 -22.48
CA THR A 571 -31.98 1.44 -21.96
C THR A 571 -32.43 2.41 -20.86
N SER A 572 -31.79 2.31 -19.69
CA SER A 572 -32.04 3.22 -18.58
C SER A 572 -31.35 4.58 -18.81
N ASN A 573 -32.00 5.66 -18.39
CA ASN A 573 -31.37 6.98 -18.37
C ASN A 573 -30.54 7.12 -17.07
N VAL A 574 -29.26 7.44 -17.20
CA VAL A 574 -28.30 7.45 -16.09
C VAL A 574 -27.63 8.80 -15.98
N ILE A 575 -27.82 9.46 -14.85
CA ILE A 575 -27.16 10.73 -14.51
C ILE A 575 -26.08 10.44 -13.47
N THR A 576 -24.82 10.69 -13.83
CA THR A 576 -23.69 10.55 -12.89
C THR A 576 -23.60 11.78 -11.99
N ARG A 577 -23.65 11.58 -10.67
CA ARG A 577 -23.55 12.65 -9.67
C ARG A 577 -22.14 12.85 -9.17
N HIS A 578 -21.46 11.75 -8.85
CA HIS A 578 -20.10 11.77 -8.33
C HIS A 578 -19.34 10.53 -8.79
N ARG A 579 -18.05 10.68 -9.09
CA ARG A 579 -17.17 9.61 -9.57
C ARG A 579 -15.76 9.84 -9.05
N PHE A 580 -15.20 8.83 -8.40
CA PHE A 580 -13.79 8.82 -8.01
C PHE A 580 -13.22 7.41 -8.16
N LEU A 581 -11.90 7.36 -8.31
CA LEU A 581 -11.12 6.14 -8.41
C LEU A 581 -10.23 6.03 -7.18
N MET A 582 -10.10 4.83 -6.63
CA MET A 582 -9.17 4.56 -5.53
C MET A 582 -8.47 3.22 -5.75
N ALA A 583 -7.36 3.00 -5.05
CA ALA A 583 -6.64 1.74 -5.06
C ALA A 583 -6.64 1.07 -3.68
N GLN A 584 -6.75 -0.26 -3.66
CA GLN A 584 -6.66 -1.05 -2.43
C GLN A 584 -5.30 -1.74 -2.31
N ARG A 585 -4.71 -1.67 -1.12
CA ARG A 585 -3.48 -2.38 -0.76
C ARG A 585 -3.82 -3.78 -0.26
N ASN A 586 -3.38 -4.80 -0.98
CA ASN A 586 -3.55 -6.21 -0.64
C ASN A 586 -2.22 -6.93 -0.40
N THR A 587 -1.11 -6.42 -0.93
CA THR A 587 0.21 -7.03 -0.80
C THR A 587 1.21 -6.07 -0.19
N ASP A 588 2.34 -6.63 0.24
CA ASP A 588 3.52 -5.84 0.57
C ASP A 588 4.13 -5.19 -0.69
N PRO A 589 4.84 -4.06 -0.53
CA PRO A 589 5.52 -3.39 -1.63
C PRO A 589 6.65 -4.28 -2.19
N LEU A 590 6.97 -4.04 -3.46
CA LEU A 590 8.15 -4.63 -4.11
C LEU A 590 9.44 -4.16 -3.42
N PRO A 591 10.54 -4.94 -3.52
CA PRO A 591 11.84 -4.50 -3.04
C PRO A 591 12.23 -3.18 -3.71
N ASP A 592 12.90 -2.32 -2.94
CA ASP A 592 13.33 -1.00 -3.39
C ASP A 592 14.38 -1.10 -4.50
N ASN A 593 14.34 -0.17 -5.46
CA ASN A 593 15.29 -0.10 -6.57
C ASN A 593 16.08 1.22 -6.49
N SER A 594 17.40 1.14 -6.27
CA SER A 594 18.32 2.27 -6.17
C SER A 594 18.47 3.09 -7.46
N GLU A 595 18.05 2.56 -8.61
CA GLU A 595 17.98 3.33 -9.85
C GLU A 595 16.93 4.44 -9.77
N LYS A 596 15.86 4.21 -9.02
CA LYS A 596 14.83 5.22 -8.81
C LYS A 596 15.39 6.31 -7.91
N LEU A 597 15.25 7.55 -8.37
CA LEU A 597 15.67 8.74 -7.65
C LEU A 597 15.01 8.84 -6.27
N TRP A 598 13.77 8.38 -6.14
CA TRP A 598 12.96 8.48 -4.93
C TRP A 598 12.78 7.11 -4.28
N GLU A 599 12.74 7.09 -2.94
CA GLU A 599 12.32 5.92 -2.18
C GLU A 599 10.79 5.78 -2.27
N ASP A 600 10.29 5.08 -3.29
CA ASP A 600 8.86 4.82 -3.49
C ASP A 600 8.49 3.40 -3.09
N GLU A 601 7.44 3.24 -2.27
CA GLU A 601 6.77 1.94 -2.15
C GLU A 601 5.95 1.69 -3.42
N THR A 602 6.46 0.82 -4.30
CA THR A 602 5.77 0.41 -5.52
C THR A 602 5.08 -0.94 -5.32
N PHE A 603 3.85 -1.06 -5.81
CA PHE A 603 2.99 -2.21 -5.72
C PHE A 603 2.54 -2.64 -7.12
N GLU A 604 2.41 -3.95 -7.35
CA GLU A 604 1.89 -4.46 -8.61
C GLU A 604 0.36 -4.31 -8.70
N GLY A 605 -0.15 -3.73 -9.79
CA GLY A 605 -1.60 -3.65 -10.07
C GLY A 605 -2.26 -5.01 -10.32
N ARG A 606 -1.48 -6.08 -10.54
CA ARG A 606 -1.96 -7.47 -10.63
C ARG A 606 -2.55 -7.98 -9.33
N HIS A 607 -2.03 -7.56 -8.18
CA HIS A 607 -2.45 -8.03 -6.87
C HIS A 607 -3.29 -6.99 -6.11
N ASN A 608 -3.10 -5.71 -6.44
CA ASN A 608 -3.73 -4.57 -5.79
C ASN A 608 -4.81 -3.98 -6.72
N PRO A 609 -6.11 -4.19 -6.42
CA PRO A 609 -7.19 -3.79 -7.31
C PRO A 609 -7.48 -2.29 -7.27
N LEU A 610 -7.93 -1.79 -8.42
CA LEU A 610 -8.53 -0.48 -8.57
C LEU A 610 -10.02 -0.57 -8.30
N VAL A 611 -10.56 0.39 -7.56
CA VAL A 611 -11.97 0.50 -7.21
C VAL A 611 -12.54 1.81 -7.74
N LEU A 612 -13.44 1.71 -8.70
CA LEU A 612 -14.20 2.84 -9.23
C LEU A 612 -15.53 2.94 -8.48
N VAL A 613 -15.77 4.07 -7.83
CA VAL A 613 -17.02 4.35 -7.14
C VAL A 613 -17.81 5.40 -7.93
N GLN A 614 -19.06 5.08 -8.28
CA GLN A 614 -19.95 5.96 -9.01
C GLN A 614 -21.28 6.12 -8.30
N LYS A 615 -21.66 7.35 -7.97
CA LYS A 615 -22.99 7.70 -7.49
C LYS A 615 -23.86 8.11 -8.68
N LEU A 616 -24.94 7.39 -8.93
CA LEU A 616 -25.78 7.49 -10.10
C LEU A 616 -27.24 7.73 -9.69
N THR A 617 -27.95 8.57 -10.46
CA THR A 617 -29.41 8.62 -10.47
C THR A 617 -29.88 7.88 -11.72
N VAL A 618 -30.59 6.76 -11.54
CA VAL A 618 -31.04 5.89 -12.63
C VAL A 618 -32.54 5.96 -12.76
N THR A 619 -33.01 6.29 -13.96
CA THR A 619 -34.42 6.19 -14.35
C THR A 619 -34.56 5.00 -15.30
N THR A 620 -35.34 4.02 -14.92
CA THR A 620 -35.47 2.76 -15.67
C THR A 620 -36.92 2.33 -15.76
N SER A 621 -37.27 1.56 -16.80
CA SER A 621 -38.63 1.06 -16.97
C SER A 621 -38.85 -0.21 -16.15
N CYS A 622 -40.06 -0.35 -15.61
CA CYS A 622 -40.54 -1.55 -14.94
C CYS A 622 -41.90 -1.96 -15.52
N GLN A 623 -42.06 -3.24 -15.85
CA GLN A 623 -43.34 -3.77 -16.33
C GLN A 623 -44.19 -4.19 -15.13
N PHE A 624 -45.25 -3.43 -14.87
CA PHE A 624 -46.15 -3.69 -13.74
C PHE A 624 -47.24 -4.69 -14.10
N ASP A 625 -47.50 -5.64 -13.19
CA ASP A 625 -48.65 -6.56 -13.26
C ASP A 625 -49.75 -6.10 -12.30
N LEU A 626 -50.83 -5.55 -12.87
CA LEU A 626 -51.90 -4.91 -12.10
C LEU A 626 -53.14 -5.79 -11.90
N ILE A 627 -53.10 -7.09 -12.23
CA ILE A 627 -54.28 -7.96 -12.14
C ILE A 627 -54.89 -7.93 -10.73
N THR A 628 -54.04 -7.97 -9.71
CA THR A 628 -54.44 -8.08 -8.29
C THR A 628 -54.47 -6.73 -7.57
N PHE A 629 -54.41 -5.62 -8.32
CA PHE A 629 -54.44 -4.27 -7.76
C PHE A 629 -55.72 -4.04 -6.95
N PRO A 630 -55.65 -3.49 -5.71
CA PRO A 630 -54.50 -2.82 -5.07
C PRO A 630 -53.66 -3.69 -4.10
N PHE A 631 -53.83 -5.01 -4.09
CA PHE A 631 -53.11 -5.95 -3.19
C PHE A 631 -51.88 -6.58 -3.87
N ASP A 632 -51.35 -5.92 -4.89
CA ASP A 632 -50.31 -6.40 -5.77
C ASP A 632 -48.90 -6.38 -5.16
N THR A 633 -48.06 -7.27 -5.69
CA THR A 633 -46.61 -7.26 -5.48
C THR A 633 -45.92 -7.14 -6.82
N GLN A 634 -45.23 -6.03 -7.05
CA GLN A 634 -44.51 -5.74 -8.29
C GLN A 634 -43.07 -6.22 -8.23
N THR A 635 -42.57 -6.80 -9.32
CA THR A 635 -41.17 -7.19 -9.46
C THR A 635 -40.49 -6.37 -10.54
N CYS A 636 -39.57 -5.49 -10.17
CA CYS A 636 -38.84 -4.66 -11.13
C CYS A 636 -37.39 -5.13 -11.24
N LYS A 637 -36.86 -5.21 -12.47
CA LYS A 637 -35.45 -5.56 -12.72
C LYS A 637 -34.64 -4.34 -13.16
N LEU A 638 -33.41 -4.26 -12.67
CA LEU A 638 -32.37 -3.32 -13.11
C LEU A 638 -31.13 -4.13 -13.52
N GLY A 639 -30.96 -4.33 -14.82
CA GLY A 639 -29.81 -4.97 -15.43
C GLY A 639 -28.64 -4.03 -15.65
N MET A 640 -27.43 -4.59 -15.74
CA MET A 640 -26.26 -3.87 -16.23
C MET A 640 -25.41 -4.74 -17.16
N VAL A 641 -24.75 -4.10 -18.12
CA VAL A 641 -23.93 -4.76 -19.15
C VAL A 641 -22.70 -3.91 -19.45
N LEU A 642 -21.56 -4.57 -19.68
CA LEU A 642 -20.35 -3.89 -20.18
C LEU A 642 -20.53 -3.53 -21.66
N GLY A 643 -20.29 -2.26 -22.00
CA GLY A 643 -20.34 -1.78 -23.38
C GLY A 643 -19.17 -2.31 -24.21
N GLY A 644 -19.47 -2.85 -25.40
CA GLY A 644 -18.48 -3.19 -26.43
C GLY A 644 -17.62 -4.44 -26.20
N LEU A 645 -17.86 -5.23 -25.15
CA LEU A 645 -17.06 -6.43 -24.82
C LEU A 645 -17.94 -7.65 -24.52
N THR A 646 -17.51 -8.84 -24.95
CA THR A 646 -18.21 -10.12 -24.72
C THR A 646 -17.82 -10.75 -23.38
N LYS A 647 -18.67 -11.64 -22.83
CA LYS A 647 -18.42 -12.39 -21.58
C LYS A 647 -17.13 -13.22 -21.61
N ASP A 648 -16.71 -13.65 -22.80
CA ASP A 648 -15.48 -14.45 -23.01
C ASP A 648 -14.19 -13.64 -22.71
N TYR A 649 -14.27 -12.30 -22.70
CA TYR A 649 -13.15 -11.41 -22.40
C TYR A 649 -13.25 -10.80 -21.00
N ILE A 650 -14.41 -10.24 -20.64
CA ILE A 650 -14.65 -9.65 -19.32
C ILE A 650 -15.99 -10.13 -18.76
N ALA A 651 -15.98 -10.55 -17.51
CA ALA A 651 -17.16 -10.98 -16.77
C ALA A 651 -17.41 -10.04 -15.58
N LEU A 652 -18.66 -9.57 -15.45
CA LEU A 652 -19.13 -8.87 -14.25
C LEU A 652 -19.54 -9.91 -13.20
N VAL A 653 -18.92 -9.87 -12.03
CA VAL A 653 -19.13 -10.84 -10.95
C VAL A 653 -19.63 -10.10 -9.70
N PRO A 654 -20.70 -10.56 -9.02
CA PRO A 654 -21.11 -9.94 -7.76
C PRO A 654 -20.05 -10.09 -6.67
N GLU A 655 -19.83 -9.02 -5.90
CA GLU A 655 -19.07 -9.09 -4.66
C GLU A 655 -20.02 -9.41 -3.48
N GLY A 656 -19.85 -10.59 -2.87
CA GLY A 656 -20.74 -11.07 -1.80
C GLY A 656 -22.20 -11.23 -2.27
N ALA A 657 -23.15 -10.61 -1.58
CA ALA A 657 -24.56 -10.60 -1.98
C ALA A 657 -24.84 -9.74 -3.24
N GLY A 658 -23.85 -8.95 -3.69
CA GLY A 658 -23.92 -8.10 -4.88
C GLY A 658 -24.74 -6.83 -4.71
N VAL A 659 -25.78 -6.82 -3.86
CA VAL A 659 -26.64 -5.65 -3.63
C VAL A 659 -27.03 -5.47 -2.17
N LYS A 660 -27.14 -4.21 -1.71
CA LYS A 660 -27.67 -3.84 -0.39
C LYS A 660 -28.49 -2.54 -0.45
N TYR A 661 -29.67 -2.54 0.18
CA TYR A 661 -30.51 -1.35 0.35
C TYR A 661 -30.29 -0.69 1.72
N ILE A 662 -29.97 0.61 1.75
CA ILE A 662 -29.77 1.39 3.00
C ILE A 662 -30.95 2.33 3.28
N GLY A 663 -31.75 2.66 2.26
CA GLY A 663 -32.86 3.60 2.38
C GLY A 663 -34.01 3.13 3.27
N LYS A 664 -35.05 3.97 3.39
CA LYS A 664 -36.29 3.61 4.08
C LYS A 664 -37.05 2.58 3.25
N ARG A 665 -37.37 1.40 3.83
CA ARG A 665 -38.11 0.33 3.13
C ARG A 665 -39.59 0.67 2.89
N LYS A 666 -40.19 1.45 3.79
CA LYS A 666 -41.54 2.00 3.61
C LYS A 666 -41.47 3.28 2.79
N LEU A 667 -41.88 3.20 1.53
CA LEU A 667 -42.05 4.32 0.61
C LEU A 667 -43.45 4.92 0.78
N MET A 668 -43.81 5.90 -0.04
CA MET A 668 -45.11 6.58 0.06
C MET A 668 -46.30 5.67 -0.29
N ALA A 669 -46.21 4.95 -1.41
CA ALA A 669 -47.26 4.04 -1.88
C ALA A 669 -46.86 2.56 -1.82
N TYR A 670 -45.58 2.25 -1.62
CA TYR A 670 -45.05 0.88 -1.70
C TYR A 670 -44.15 0.54 -0.51
N TYR A 671 -43.99 -0.74 -0.26
CA TYR A 671 -43.02 -1.29 0.69
C TYR A 671 -42.04 -2.19 -0.05
N LEU A 672 -40.74 -1.89 0.02
CA LEU A 672 -39.70 -2.77 -0.53
C LEU A 672 -39.57 -4.02 0.36
N LYS A 673 -39.96 -5.17 -0.19
CA LYS A 673 -40.00 -6.46 0.52
C LYS A 673 -38.63 -7.15 0.48
N GLU A 674 -38.08 -7.30 -0.72
CA GLU A 674 -36.86 -8.07 -0.98
C GLU A 674 -36.05 -7.44 -2.11
N GLU A 675 -34.72 -7.59 -2.01
CA GLU A 675 -33.73 -7.14 -2.96
C GLU A 675 -32.75 -8.31 -3.25
N VAL A 676 -32.71 -8.80 -4.50
CA VAL A 676 -31.88 -9.96 -4.88
C VAL A 676 -31.09 -9.65 -6.15
N MET A 677 -29.82 -10.05 -6.21
CA MET A 677 -29.07 -10.03 -7.46
C MET A 677 -29.25 -11.35 -8.21
N THR A 678 -29.91 -11.29 -9.36
CA THR A 678 -30.11 -12.41 -10.28
C THR A 678 -29.08 -12.38 -11.41
N ALA A 679 -28.43 -13.51 -11.68
CA ALA A 679 -27.61 -13.66 -12.87
C ALA A 679 -28.48 -14.23 -14.00
N GLU A 680 -28.96 -13.37 -14.90
CA GLU A 680 -29.68 -13.84 -16.10
C GLU A 680 -28.65 -14.24 -17.18
N ASN A 681 -28.60 -15.54 -17.49
CA ASN A 681 -27.84 -16.04 -18.64
C ASN A 681 -28.77 -15.99 -19.87
N VAL A 682 -28.59 -15.01 -20.75
CA VAL A 682 -29.40 -14.91 -21.99
C VAL A 682 -28.50 -14.86 -23.24
N VAL A 683 -29.05 -15.41 -24.32
CA VAL A 683 -28.55 -15.56 -25.69
C VAL A 683 -27.61 -14.42 -26.14
N ARG A 684 -26.49 -14.79 -26.80
CA ARG A 684 -25.33 -13.97 -27.27
C ARG A 684 -24.09 -13.89 -26.38
N LYS A 685 -23.91 -14.76 -25.37
CA LYS A 685 -22.69 -14.77 -24.52
C LYS A 685 -22.37 -13.40 -23.86
N LEU A 686 -23.37 -12.62 -23.45
CA LEU A 686 -23.16 -11.49 -22.54
C LEU A 686 -23.68 -11.86 -21.15
N GLN A 687 -22.89 -11.61 -20.11
CA GLN A 687 -23.33 -11.77 -18.73
C GLN A 687 -24.05 -10.49 -18.30
N ARG A 688 -25.29 -10.63 -17.83
CA ARG A 688 -26.09 -9.53 -17.34
C ARG A 688 -26.40 -9.76 -15.86
N PRO A 689 -25.55 -9.29 -14.93
CA PRO A 689 -25.98 -9.21 -13.54
C PRO A 689 -27.16 -8.24 -13.49
N GLY A 690 -28.31 -8.75 -13.07
CA GLY A 690 -29.54 -8.00 -12.91
C GLY A 690 -29.93 -7.95 -11.46
N HIS A 691 -30.41 -6.81 -11.01
CA HIS A 691 -30.97 -6.66 -9.68
C HIS A 691 -32.49 -6.74 -9.76
N SER A 692 -33.09 -7.67 -9.02
CA SER A 692 -34.55 -7.81 -8.93
C SER A 692 -35.03 -7.31 -7.57
N MET A 693 -36.01 -6.41 -7.60
CA MET A 693 -36.63 -5.81 -6.42
C MET A 693 -38.11 -6.17 -6.38
N LYS A 694 -38.60 -6.57 -5.20
CA LYS A 694 -40.02 -6.84 -4.97
C LYS A 694 -40.65 -5.72 -4.13
N PHE A 695 -41.65 -5.06 -4.70
CA PHE A 695 -42.41 -3.98 -4.06
C PHE A 695 -43.82 -4.45 -3.75
N ARG A 696 -44.27 -4.33 -2.49
CA ARG A 696 -45.66 -4.59 -2.09
C ARG A 696 -46.43 -3.27 -2.04
N ASN A 697 -47.60 -3.21 -2.66
CA ASN A 697 -48.47 -2.03 -2.60
C ASN A 697 -49.03 -1.81 -1.19
N LEU A 698 -49.09 -0.55 -0.72
CA LEU A 698 -49.71 -0.15 0.54
C LEU A 698 -51.22 0.09 0.31
N SER A 699 -51.99 -0.99 0.28
CA SER A 699 -53.41 -1.00 -0.08
C SER A 699 -54.34 -0.18 0.84
N THR A 700 -53.88 0.19 2.04
CA THR A 700 -54.70 0.89 3.07
C THR A 700 -55.37 2.15 2.52
N PHE A 701 -54.65 2.95 1.73
CA PHE A 701 -55.20 4.18 1.13
C PHE A 701 -56.41 3.89 0.24
N TYR A 702 -56.29 2.88 -0.64
CA TYR A 702 -57.38 2.49 -1.54
C TYR A 702 -58.58 1.91 -0.78
N VAL A 703 -58.33 1.12 0.28
CA VAL A 703 -59.39 0.59 1.14
C VAL A 703 -60.18 1.74 1.79
N THR A 704 -59.49 2.71 2.38
CA THR A 704 -60.15 3.81 3.11
C THR A 704 -60.83 4.83 2.20
N SER A 705 -60.20 5.17 1.07
CA SER A 705 -60.64 6.25 0.20
C SER A 705 -61.52 5.79 -0.96
N THR A 706 -61.52 4.50 -1.28
CA THR A 706 -62.32 3.95 -2.40
C THR A 706 -63.31 2.87 -1.96
N TYR A 707 -62.87 1.81 -1.28
CA TYR A 707 -63.78 0.70 -0.92
C TYR A 707 -64.83 1.10 0.12
N ILE A 708 -64.45 1.87 1.15
CA ILE A 708 -65.40 2.31 2.18
C ILE A 708 -66.49 3.25 1.61
N PRO A 709 -66.16 4.32 0.86
CA PRO A 709 -67.18 5.21 0.31
C PRO A 709 -68.13 4.54 -0.69
N THR A 710 -67.60 3.70 -1.60
CA THR A 710 -68.42 2.96 -2.59
C THR A 710 -69.37 1.96 -1.90
N PHE A 711 -68.89 1.29 -0.85
CA PHE A 711 -69.76 0.45 -0.01
C PHE A 711 -70.88 1.26 0.66
N ILE A 712 -70.58 2.44 1.19
CA ILE A 712 -71.60 3.33 1.79
C ILE A 712 -72.64 3.76 0.75
N ILE A 713 -72.23 4.07 -0.49
CA ILE A 713 -73.16 4.43 -1.58
C ILE A 713 -74.10 3.26 -1.91
N VAL A 714 -73.60 2.03 -1.97
CA VAL A 714 -74.43 0.83 -2.15
C VAL A 714 -75.45 0.67 -1.01
N VAL A 715 -75.02 0.89 0.24
CA VAL A 715 -75.92 0.87 1.41
C VAL A 715 -77.01 1.96 1.29
N ILE A 716 -76.66 3.18 0.89
CA ILE A 716 -77.63 4.26 0.63
C ILE A 716 -78.63 3.85 -0.46
N GLY A 717 -78.16 3.20 -1.53
CA GLY A 717 -79.02 2.64 -2.56
C GLY A 717 -80.03 1.63 -2.00
N TYR A 718 -79.62 0.76 -1.08
CA TYR A 718 -80.52 -0.20 -0.45
C TYR A 718 -81.51 0.42 0.55
N ILE A 719 -81.16 1.54 1.18
CA ILE A 719 -82.07 2.28 2.07
C ILE A 719 -83.35 2.72 1.34
N VAL A 720 -83.31 2.86 0.01
CA VAL A 720 -84.49 3.16 -0.83
C VAL A 720 -85.65 2.19 -0.60
N PHE A 721 -85.39 0.92 -0.26
CA PHE A 721 -86.44 -0.07 0.03
C PHE A 721 -87.15 0.18 1.38
N PHE A 722 -86.58 0.97 2.28
CA PHE A 722 -87.16 1.31 3.58
C PHE A 722 -88.16 2.47 3.52
N PHE A 723 -88.07 3.34 2.51
CA PHE A 723 -89.09 4.37 2.27
C PHE A 723 -90.48 3.74 2.09
N PRO A 724 -91.58 4.48 2.26
CA PRO A 724 -92.93 4.01 1.95
C PRO A 724 -93.06 3.66 0.45
N VAL A 725 -93.83 2.62 0.08
CA VAL A 725 -94.00 2.16 -1.34
C VAL A 725 -94.87 3.15 -2.14
N GLU A 726 -95.47 4.09 -1.43
CA GLU A 726 -96.28 5.17 -1.94
C GLU A 726 -95.44 6.19 -2.73
N ASP A 727 -94.24 6.52 -2.25
CA ASP A 727 -93.43 7.67 -2.69
C ASP A 727 -92.39 7.29 -3.74
N PHE A 728 -92.85 7.04 -4.97
CA PHE A 728 -91.97 6.66 -6.09
C PHE A 728 -90.91 7.72 -6.41
N ASN A 729 -91.28 9.00 -6.40
CA ASN A 729 -90.39 10.10 -6.83
C ASN A 729 -89.16 10.23 -5.92
N GLU A 730 -89.33 10.06 -4.61
CA GLU A 730 -88.23 10.12 -3.65
C GLU A 730 -87.29 8.92 -3.81
N ARG A 731 -87.88 7.72 -3.98
CA ARG A 731 -87.14 6.47 -4.16
C ARG A 731 -86.28 6.46 -5.43
N ILE A 732 -86.87 6.82 -6.57
CA ILE A 732 -86.18 6.78 -7.86
C ILE A 732 -85.08 7.85 -7.92
N MET A 733 -85.31 9.01 -7.30
CA MET A 733 -84.31 10.08 -7.23
C MET A 733 -83.07 9.63 -6.46
N VAL A 734 -83.22 9.06 -5.25
CA VAL A 734 -82.08 8.58 -4.45
C VAL A 734 -81.34 7.43 -5.14
N ALA A 735 -82.06 6.51 -5.78
CA ALA A 735 -81.43 5.39 -6.50
C ALA A 735 -80.63 5.86 -7.73
N LEU A 736 -81.16 6.82 -8.50
CA LEU A 736 -80.47 7.38 -9.66
C LEU A 736 -79.27 8.26 -9.26
N THR A 737 -79.37 9.04 -8.19
CA THR A 737 -78.24 9.84 -7.71
C THR A 737 -77.12 8.95 -7.17
N ALA A 738 -77.42 7.89 -6.42
CA ALA A 738 -76.43 6.92 -5.97
C ALA A 738 -75.70 6.26 -7.16
N LEU A 739 -76.42 5.85 -8.20
CA LEU A 739 -75.84 5.27 -9.41
C LEU A 739 -74.93 6.26 -10.16
N LEU A 740 -75.35 7.52 -10.28
CA LEU A 740 -74.57 8.56 -10.95
C LEU A 740 -73.28 8.88 -10.18
N VAL A 741 -73.36 9.00 -8.86
CA VAL A 741 -72.19 9.24 -8.00
C VAL A 741 -71.22 8.07 -8.08
N GLU A 742 -71.70 6.82 -8.03
CA GLU A 742 -70.85 5.63 -8.15
C GLU A 742 -70.13 5.57 -9.51
N ALA A 743 -70.85 5.87 -10.61
CA ALA A 743 -70.26 5.92 -11.95
C ALA A 743 -69.21 7.05 -12.08
N ALA A 744 -69.43 8.20 -11.44
CA ALA A 744 -68.45 9.28 -11.39
C ALA A 744 -67.20 8.89 -10.58
N PHE A 745 -67.36 8.19 -9.45
CA PHE A 745 -66.22 7.67 -8.68
C PHE A 745 -65.39 6.64 -9.46
N PHE A 746 -66.04 5.75 -10.22
CA PHE A 746 -65.34 4.79 -11.09
C PHE A 746 -64.47 5.49 -12.13
N THR A 747 -65.00 6.51 -12.82
CA THR A 747 -64.24 7.25 -13.84
C THR A 747 -63.08 8.04 -13.22
N GLN A 748 -63.26 8.63 -12.05
CA GLN A 748 -62.19 9.31 -11.31
C GLN A 748 -61.05 8.35 -10.93
N MET A 749 -61.38 7.18 -10.37
CA MET A 749 -60.39 6.18 -9.97
C MET A 749 -59.65 5.60 -11.18
N SER A 750 -60.38 5.29 -12.26
CA SER A 750 -59.80 4.75 -13.50
C SER A 750 -58.87 5.74 -14.20
N ALA A 751 -58.98 7.05 -13.95
CA ALA A 751 -58.06 8.05 -14.50
C ALA A 751 -56.73 8.12 -13.73
N SER A 752 -56.70 7.70 -12.46
CA SER A 752 -55.51 7.77 -11.59
C SER A 752 -54.53 6.60 -11.76
N ILE A 753 -54.92 5.57 -12.51
CA ILE A 753 -54.20 4.29 -12.69
C ILE A 753 -54.06 4.07 -14.20
N PRO A 754 -52.97 3.45 -14.70
CA PRO A 754 -52.85 3.15 -16.13
C PRO A 754 -54.01 2.29 -16.65
N GLN A 755 -54.46 2.60 -17.87
CA GLN A 755 -55.49 1.83 -18.56
C GLN A 755 -54.94 0.49 -19.02
N THR A 756 -55.60 -0.60 -18.61
CA THR A 756 -55.22 -1.98 -18.95
C THR A 756 -56.34 -2.63 -19.74
N ALA A 757 -56.00 -3.56 -20.65
CA ALA A 757 -57.00 -4.32 -21.41
C ALA A 757 -57.67 -5.42 -20.58
N TYR A 758 -56.95 -5.97 -19.59
CA TYR A 758 -57.48 -6.95 -18.65
C TYR A 758 -58.17 -6.27 -17.46
N LEU A 759 -59.14 -6.99 -16.88
CA LEU A 759 -59.87 -6.55 -15.70
C LEU A 759 -58.98 -6.65 -14.46
N LYS A 760 -58.88 -5.55 -13.72
CA LYS A 760 -58.22 -5.51 -12.40
C LYS A 760 -59.20 -5.97 -11.33
N LEU A 761 -58.69 -6.47 -10.20
CA LEU A 761 -59.54 -6.85 -9.05
C LEU A 761 -60.40 -5.68 -8.55
N MET A 762 -59.88 -4.45 -8.63
CA MET A 762 -60.63 -3.22 -8.35
C MET A 762 -61.76 -2.95 -9.36
N ASP A 763 -61.58 -3.27 -10.65
CA ASP A 763 -62.60 -3.09 -11.68
C ASP A 763 -63.81 -4.02 -11.41
N ILE A 764 -63.54 -5.26 -10.95
CA ILE A 764 -64.58 -6.24 -10.57
C ILE A 764 -65.45 -5.70 -9.42
N TRP A 765 -64.85 -5.01 -8.44
CA TRP A 765 -65.58 -4.36 -7.34
C TRP A 765 -66.54 -3.28 -7.85
N PHE A 766 -66.06 -2.38 -8.70
CA PHE A 766 -66.90 -1.30 -9.25
C PHE A 766 -68.01 -1.83 -10.16
N VAL A 767 -67.72 -2.83 -11.00
CA VAL A 767 -68.74 -3.47 -11.84
C VAL A 767 -69.84 -4.06 -10.97
N TYR A 768 -69.50 -4.69 -9.84
CA TYR A 768 -70.48 -5.17 -8.88
C TYR A 768 -71.31 -4.04 -8.25
N CYS A 769 -70.69 -2.97 -7.74
CA CYS A 769 -71.40 -1.85 -7.12
C CYS A 769 -72.38 -1.17 -8.10
N ILE A 770 -71.94 -0.92 -9.33
CA ILE A 770 -72.76 -0.29 -10.38
C ILE A 770 -73.93 -1.21 -10.78
N THR A 771 -73.67 -2.49 -11.01
CA THR A 771 -74.74 -3.45 -11.38
C THR A 771 -75.75 -3.65 -10.24
N SER A 772 -75.29 -3.67 -8.99
CA SER A 772 -76.16 -3.70 -7.82
C SER A 772 -77.10 -2.49 -7.76
N LEU A 773 -76.56 -1.27 -7.87
CA LEU A 773 -77.37 -0.04 -7.85
C LEU A 773 -78.31 0.05 -9.05
N PHE A 774 -77.88 -0.42 -10.22
CA PHE A 774 -78.74 -0.52 -11.39
C PHE A 774 -79.91 -1.48 -11.14
N LEU A 775 -79.67 -2.64 -10.52
CA LEU A 775 -80.73 -3.58 -10.12
C LEU A 775 -81.71 -2.95 -9.12
N VAL A 776 -81.25 -2.09 -8.20
CA VAL A 776 -82.13 -1.32 -7.32
C VAL A 776 -83.06 -0.41 -8.14
N VAL A 777 -82.52 0.35 -9.09
CA VAL A 777 -83.31 1.23 -9.98
C VAL A 777 -84.36 0.43 -10.75
N VAL A 778 -83.97 -0.69 -11.37
CA VAL A 778 -84.88 -1.58 -12.10
C VAL A 778 -85.97 -2.13 -11.18
N THR A 779 -85.61 -2.56 -9.97
CA THR A 779 -86.56 -3.10 -8.99
C THR A 779 -87.56 -2.05 -8.53
N VAL A 780 -87.12 -0.81 -8.26
CA VAL A 780 -87.99 0.31 -7.90
C VAL A 780 -88.95 0.66 -9.04
N ALA A 781 -88.46 0.67 -10.28
CA ALA A 781 -89.29 0.88 -11.47
C ALA A 781 -90.31 -0.26 -11.66
N PHE A 782 -89.90 -1.51 -11.46
CA PHE A 782 -90.76 -2.69 -11.56
C PHE A 782 -91.85 -2.71 -10.48
N ILE A 783 -91.53 -2.36 -9.23
CA ILE A 783 -92.50 -2.21 -8.14
C ILE A 783 -93.58 -1.17 -8.53
N ASN A 784 -93.16 -0.03 -9.12
CA ASN A 784 -94.08 0.99 -9.59
C ASN A 784 -94.91 0.53 -10.81
N TRP A 785 -94.32 -0.25 -11.72
CA TRP A 785 -95.04 -0.85 -12.85
C TRP A 785 -96.09 -1.86 -12.38
N CYS A 786 -95.77 -2.75 -11.44
CA CYS A 786 -96.75 -3.65 -10.81
C CYS A 786 -97.89 -2.89 -10.11
N LYS A 787 -97.62 -1.68 -9.62
CA LYS A 787 -98.61 -0.76 -9.05
C LYS A 787 -99.47 -0.09 -10.14
N LYS A 788 -98.90 0.34 -11.27
CA LYS A 788 -99.57 1.13 -12.34
C LYS A 788 -100.20 0.34 -13.49
N SER A 789 -99.76 -0.89 -13.79
CA SER A 789 -100.23 -1.62 -14.98
C SER A 789 -101.74 -1.89 -14.98
N ALA A 790 -102.45 -1.14 -15.83
CA ALA A 790 -103.83 -1.38 -16.26
C ALA A 790 -103.83 -1.99 -17.66
N PRO A 791 -104.57 -3.07 -17.96
CA PRO A 791 -104.96 -3.34 -19.34
C PRO A 791 -106.09 -2.39 -19.69
N GLY A 792 -105.78 -1.35 -20.47
CA GLY A 792 -106.80 -0.57 -21.16
C GLY A 792 -107.42 -1.41 -22.28
N CYS A 793 -108.42 -2.23 -21.97
CA CYS A 793 -109.48 -2.64 -22.88
C CYS A 793 -110.54 -3.48 -22.13
N LEU A 794 -111.58 -2.84 -21.57
CA LEU A 794 -112.98 -3.30 -21.58
C LEU A 794 -113.83 -2.39 -20.68
N LEU A 795 -114.65 -1.60 -21.39
CA LEU A 795 -115.82 -0.91 -20.90
C LEU A 795 -116.72 -1.83 -20.03
N TRP A 796 -117.28 -1.25 -18.96
CA TRP A 796 -118.39 -1.75 -18.11
C TRP A 796 -118.16 -3.05 -17.30
N VAL A 797 -117.52 -2.96 -16.13
CA VAL A 797 -117.67 -3.97 -15.05
C VAL A 797 -117.87 -3.29 -13.68
N ARG A 798 -118.87 -3.81 -12.94
CA ARG A 798 -119.29 -3.54 -11.54
C ARG A 798 -118.19 -2.95 -10.62
N LYS A 799 -118.51 -1.83 -9.95
CA LYS A 799 -117.72 -1.12 -8.93
C LYS A 799 -117.15 -1.99 -7.78
N GLY A 800 -117.66 -3.20 -7.52
CA GLY A 800 -117.21 -4.06 -6.40
C GLY A 800 -115.98 -4.97 -6.67
N ALA A 801 -115.53 -5.13 -7.92
CA ALA A 801 -114.38 -5.99 -8.24
C ALA A 801 -113.02 -5.22 -8.30
N SER A 802 -113.07 -3.88 -8.34
CA SER A 802 -111.90 -3.00 -8.46
C SER A 802 -111.06 -2.94 -7.18
N GLU A 803 -111.68 -2.88 -5.99
CA GLU A 803 -110.96 -2.75 -4.71
C GLU A 803 -110.15 -4.00 -4.34
N ARG A 804 -110.71 -5.22 -4.53
CA ARG A 804 -109.98 -6.47 -4.19
C ARG A 804 -108.75 -6.70 -5.07
N LEU A 805 -108.79 -6.30 -6.34
CA LEU A 805 -107.65 -6.38 -7.26
C LEU A 805 -106.58 -5.33 -6.93
N GLN A 806 -106.99 -4.13 -6.50
CA GLN A 806 -106.09 -3.07 -6.07
C GLN A 806 -105.37 -3.43 -4.76
N VAL A 807 -106.08 -4.01 -3.78
CA VAL A 807 -105.50 -4.51 -2.51
C VAL A 807 -104.54 -5.69 -2.72
N ARG A 808 -104.83 -6.61 -3.65
CA ARG A 808 -103.91 -7.72 -4.00
C ARG A 808 -102.61 -7.23 -4.67
N ARG A 809 -102.68 -6.16 -5.46
CA ARG A 809 -101.52 -5.57 -6.17
C ARG A 809 -100.64 -4.74 -5.25
N THR A 810 -101.22 -3.94 -4.35
CA THR A 810 -100.46 -3.26 -3.30
C THR A 810 -99.81 -4.26 -2.33
N ALA A 811 -100.50 -5.37 -2.03
CA ALA A 811 -99.91 -6.47 -1.27
C ALA A 811 -98.77 -7.18 -2.00
N LEU A 812 -98.84 -7.38 -3.33
CA LEU A 812 -97.75 -7.95 -4.14
C LEU A 812 -96.52 -7.03 -4.16
N ALA A 813 -96.72 -5.73 -4.42
CA ALA A 813 -95.66 -4.72 -4.41
C ALA A 813 -95.00 -4.60 -3.03
N SER A 814 -95.78 -4.64 -1.96
CA SER A 814 -95.29 -4.64 -0.58
C SER A 814 -94.51 -5.92 -0.24
N ARG A 815 -94.99 -7.11 -0.65
CA ARG A 815 -94.25 -8.37 -0.48
C ARG A 815 -92.92 -8.38 -1.24
N LEU A 816 -92.91 -7.86 -2.48
CA LEU A 816 -91.68 -7.75 -3.28
C LEU A 816 -90.68 -6.78 -2.65
N ASN A 817 -91.15 -5.65 -2.13
CA ASN A 817 -90.31 -4.69 -1.40
C ASN A 817 -89.71 -5.32 -0.12
N THR A 818 -90.51 -6.07 0.65
CA THR A 818 -90.03 -6.80 1.84
C THR A 818 -89.03 -7.91 1.49
N LEU A 819 -89.22 -8.60 0.36
CA LEU A 819 -88.26 -9.57 -0.15
C LEU A 819 -86.92 -8.90 -0.49
N CYS A 820 -86.95 -7.77 -1.21
CA CYS A 820 -85.73 -7.05 -1.62
C CYS A 820 -84.96 -6.47 -0.42
N ARG A 821 -85.65 -6.08 0.67
CA ARG A 821 -85.01 -5.67 1.93
C ARG A 821 -84.10 -6.74 2.52
N ILE A 822 -84.37 -8.02 2.26
CA ILE A 822 -83.60 -9.15 2.82
C ILE A 822 -82.62 -9.70 1.78
N VAL A 823 -83.07 -9.89 0.54
CA VAL A 823 -82.28 -10.54 -0.51
C VAL A 823 -81.10 -9.68 -0.96
N CYS A 824 -81.28 -8.37 -1.14
CA CYS A 824 -80.19 -7.50 -1.65
C CYS A 824 -78.98 -7.42 -0.68
N PRO A 825 -79.16 -7.23 0.65
CA PRO A 825 -78.05 -7.28 1.60
C PRO A 825 -77.37 -8.66 1.66
N ILE A 826 -78.12 -9.76 1.59
CA ILE A 826 -77.56 -11.12 1.61
C ILE A 826 -76.69 -11.37 0.37
N LEU A 827 -77.16 -11.00 -0.82
CA LEU A 827 -76.37 -11.11 -2.05
C LEU A 827 -75.07 -10.29 -1.98
N THR A 828 -75.11 -9.14 -1.29
CA THR A 828 -73.93 -8.29 -1.08
C THR A 828 -72.95 -8.90 -0.09
N ALA A 829 -73.44 -9.49 0.99
CA ALA A 829 -72.60 -10.24 1.93
C ALA A 829 -71.93 -11.44 1.25
N LEU A 830 -72.67 -12.19 0.42
CA LEU A 830 -72.12 -13.31 -0.35
C LEU A 830 -71.05 -12.85 -1.34
N PHE A 831 -71.30 -11.77 -2.08
CA PHE A 831 -70.29 -11.18 -2.96
C PHE A 831 -69.05 -10.73 -2.20
N PHE A 832 -69.21 -10.08 -1.05
CA PHE A 832 -68.08 -9.61 -0.25
C PHE A 832 -67.20 -10.77 0.24
N VAL A 833 -67.81 -11.86 0.71
CA VAL A 833 -67.08 -13.09 1.10
C VAL A 833 -66.37 -13.69 -0.11
N PHE A 834 -67.05 -13.81 -1.26
CA PHE A 834 -66.44 -14.31 -2.49
C PHE A 834 -65.27 -13.42 -2.95
N TYR A 835 -65.43 -12.11 -2.89
CA TYR A 835 -64.43 -11.14 -3.29
C TYR A 835 -63.18 -11.22 -2.40
N LEU A 836 -63.36 -11.26 -1.08
CA LEU A 836 -62.24 -11.39 -0.14
C LEU A 836 -61.54 -12.75 -0.23
N THR A 837 -62.29 -13.84 -0.46
CA THR A 837 -61.70 -15.16 -0.66
C THR A 837 -60.91 -15.23 -1.96
N MET A 838 -61.42 -14.65 -3.05
CA MET A 838 -60.66 -14.49 -4.30
C MET A 838 -59.41 -13.64 -4.08
N ALA A 839 -59.52 -12.49 -3.40
CA ALA A 839 -58.36 -11.65 -3.09
C ALA A 839 -57.30 -12.39 -2.27
N ALA A 840 -57.71 -13.17 -1.26
CA ALA A 840 -56.82 -13.94 -0.40
C ALA A 840 -56.21 -15.16 -1.11
N LEU A 841 -56.97 -15.88 -1.93
CA LEU A 841 -56.48 -17.02 -2.72
C LEU A 841 -55.42 -16.60 -3.72
N ILE A 842 -55.58 -15.41 -4.32
CA ILE A 842 -54.62 -14.85 -5.26
C ILE A 842 -53.35 -14.33 -4.54
N GLU A 843 -53.42 -14.04 -3.24
CA GLU A 843 -52.26 -13.60 -2.43
C GLU A 843 -51.40 -14.78 -1.93
N ILE A 844 -51.87 -16.03 -2.03
CA ILE A 844 -51.06 -17.22 -1.72
C ILE A 844 -50.08 -17.42 -2.88
N PRO A 845 -48.76 -17.43 -2.61
CA PRO A 845 -47.78 -17.63 -3.67
C PRO A 845 -48.01 -18.99 -4.31
N GLU A 846 -48.23 -19.01 -5.62
CA GLU A 846 -48.27 -20.23 -6.41
C GLU A 846 -47.08 -21.13 -6.05
N LEU A 847 -47.38 -22.33 -5.56
CA LEU A 847 -46.50 -23.48 -5.75
C LEU A 847 -46.26 -23.62 -7.25
N PRO A 848 -45.03 -23.97 -7.69
CA PRO A 848 -44.71 -24.07 -9.10
C PRO A 848 -45.47 -25.26 -9.69
N ILE A 849 -46.62 -25.00 -10.28
CA ILE A 849 -47.22 -25.94 -11.23
C ILE A 849 -46.58 -25.59 -12.56
N GLU A 850 -45.55 -26.35 -12.94
CA GLU A 850 -45.08 -26.40 -14.31
C GLU A 850 -46.27 -26.80 -15.20
N ILE A 851 -46.92 -25.81 -15.80
CA ILE A 851 -47.79 -26.03 -16.94
C ILE A 851 -46.86 -26.09 -18.16
N PRO A 852 -46.65 -27.26 -18.79
CA PRO A 852 -45.81 -27.34 -19.97
C PRO A 852 -46.42 -26.47 -21.08
N SER A 853 -45.57 -25.61 -21.65
CA SER A 853 -45.91 -24.72 -22.76
C SER A 853 -46.44 -25.50 -23.96
N TYR A 854 -47.51 -24.99 -24.58
CA TYR A 854 -48.22 -25.46 -25.77
C TYR A 854 -47.38 -25.49 -27.07
N GLN A 855 -46.05 -25.38 -26.99
CA GLN A 855 -45.12 -25.29 -28.13
C GLN A 855 -44.50 -26.63 -28.57
N SER A 856 -44.85 -27.76 -27.96
CA SER A 856 -44.33 -29.09 -28.33
C SER A 856 -45.27 -29.94 -29.20
N PHE A 857 -46.38 -29.39 -29.70
CA PHE A 857 -47.34 -30.11 -30.56
C PHE A 857 -47.25 -29.75 -32.07
N LEU A 858 -46.33 -28.85 -32.46
CA LEU A 858 -46.04 -28.54 -33.86
C LEU A 858 -44.52 -28.42 -34.08
N SER A 859 -43.84 -29.56 -34.02
CA SER A 859 -42.55 -29.81 -34.70
C SER A 859 -42.42 -31.30 -34.99
#